data_AF-A0A3M1TTD5-F1
#
_entry.id   AF-A0A3M1TTD5-F1
#
_cell.length_a   1.000
_cell.length_b   1.000
_cell.length_c   1.000
_cell.angle_alpha   90.00
_cell.angle_beta   90.00
_cell.angle_gamma   90.00
#
_symmetry.space_group_name_H-M   'P 1'
#
loop_
_entity.id
_entity.type
_entity.pdbx_description
1 polymer ?
#
loop_
_entity_poly.entity_id
_entity_poly.type
_entity_poly.pdbx_seq_one_letter_code
_entity_poly.pdbx_strand_id
1 'polypeptide(L)'
;MRRTVIGAAAAEGGRRGYGCRGRVGPVAALVSACGLLVACAGRPVTPSDTPPAPVPKPPPGEPLAVAREAARGEAGLPQLAQRALRPGQGARVKRLAVRAIARVGGAEAVTWLRGFARSEDPVLRGAAIEGLGIAGSEADAAAVAAAWDDPALQAGRERILWALGRIGTPREEGIFVSALLSGDSALVAAAGRALGVWGRRGLPLSPRVRDALAQALAHPEPDARFGLAYALATAAEPGKADIDLLASLLGEEAPEVRALAVRGLARRGELGPVEAGLADPDWRVQVEAVRGLSSAEAGEAGRRRLVQWLGAWTGRLEAPRAHAPLEALRRLWPHTDEEAVGAAFTALAERKIEGEPLALGEWACLLAAGRTRQSARAAPLLGCPRGPWPLAAWAKLVAALVEKGSEAFDVAAVEPLLAHAEPGVRAPLLAAALHAPDPKVRALGLERAAAALADDVPIVAAAVADALAEEARSAHPSEPGPGPKVEAALVARALREVDSDPALGISFVDAVGALSIEAGKEVCLRAARHANRSVREHGLTCLAELGVGVHFVGARQAPKPPPVDLASVLRGPLRLVFETTKGRLVVALEAEEAPWAAASMASLAGAGFYDGTVIHRVVPNFVVQGGDPTGSGYGGPGYVLPAEPGGTFPRGAVGIADAGWETGGSQFFVMHAEAPHLSGRYTRVGRVVEGLEVVDRLLVGDRILSVRRAGVAAGTGVPRARSDGASAPGPHRAANHSPMPASEEPRRHAP
;
A
#
# COMPACT_ATOMS: atom_id res chain seq x y z
N MET A 1 19.46 23.42 43.94
CA MET A 1 19.71 24.11 45.24
C MET A 1 19.98 25.58 44.95
N ARG A 2 19.24 26.48 45.65
CA ARG A 2 19.42 27.95 45.83
C ARG A 2 19.31 28.80 44.55
N ARG A 3 18.21 29.57 44.30
CA ARG A 3 17.72 30.82 44.95
C ARG A 3 18.89 31.80 45.18
N THR A 4 18.86 33.10 44.85
CA THR A 4 17.83 34.16 45.05
C THR A 4 18.41 35.44 44.37
N VAL A 5 17.70 36.20 43.52
CA VAL A 5 16.85 37.41 43.78
C VAL A 5 17.62 38.72 44.04
N ILE A 6 16.95 39.83 43.67
CA ILE A 6 17.14 41.27 43.95
C ILE A 6 17.76 42.02 42.76
N GLY A 7 17.21 43.09 42.18
CA GLY A 7 16.07 44.00 42.44
C GLY A 7 16.25 45.21 41.48
N ALA A 8 15.21 45.69 40.79
CA ALA A 8 14.52 46.99 41.05
C ALA A 8 15.44 48.23 40.96
N ALA A 9 15.14 49.39 40.34
CA ALA A 9 13.96 50.03 39.75
C ALA A 9 14.50 51.26 38.94
N ALA A 10 13.98 51.63 37.76
CA ALA A 10 12.89 52.58 37.50
C ALA A 10 13.32 54.01 37.06
N ALA A 11 12.35 54.63 36.36
CA ALA A 11 12.17 56.03 35.96
C ALA A 11 12.90 56.49 34.68
N GLU A 12 12.29 57.23 33.74
CA GLU A 12 10.92 57.70 33.50
C GLU A 12 10.92 58.39 32.12
N GLY A 13 9.75 58.50 31.47
CA GLY A 13 9.46 59.64 30.58
C GLY A 13 9.11 59.35 29.10
N GLY A 14 7.87 59.63 28.72
CA GLY A 14 7.65 60.48 27.52
C GLY A 14 7.06 59.87 26.23
N ARG A 15 5.83 59.34 26.34
CA ARG A 15 4.70 59.32 25.37
C ARG A 15 4.78 60.03 23.99
N ARG A 16 4.06 59.37 23.04
CA ARG A 16 3.39 59.81 21.78
C ARG A 16 4.29 59.89 20.54
N GLY A 17 3.94 59.37 19.36
CA GLY A 17 2.74 58.68 18.89
C GLY A 17 2.78 58.60 17.35
N TYR A 18 2.21 57.51 16.82
CA TYR A 18 1.60 57.32 15.49
C TYR A 18 2.31 57.79 14.21
N GLY A 19 2.32 56.89 13.22
CA GLY A 19 1.77 57.25 11.90
C GLY A 19 2.64 56.96 10.69
N CYS A 20 2.39 55.80 10.10
CA CYS A 20 2.12 55.59 8.67
C CYS A 20 3.05 56.15 7.57
N ARG A 21 3.44 55.18 6.72
CA ARG A 21 3.42 55.19 5.25
C ARG A 21 4.32 56.19 4.53
N GLY A 22 5.24 55.62 3.74
CA GLY A 22 5.79 56.28 2.56
C GLY A 22 6.82 55.43 1.85
N ARG A 23 6.40 54.77 0.76
CA ARG A 23 7.30 54.34 -0.33
C ARG A 23 8.11 55.58 -0.77
N VAL A 24 9.37 55.47 -1.19
CA VAL A 24 9.86 55.10 -2.53
C VAL A 24 11.40 55.19 -2.43
N GLY A 25 12.14 54.33 -3.16
CA GLY A 25 13.62 54.34 -3.23
C GLY A 25 14.20 55.60 -3.92
N PRO A 26 15.40 55.57 -4.54
CA PRO A 26 16.33 54.45 -4.76
C PRO A 26 17.84 54.80 -4.62
N VAL A 27 18.70 53.78 -4.73
CA VAL A 27 20.00 53.77 -5.45
C VAL A 27 21.20 54.59 -4.96
N ALA A 28 22.36 53.91 -5.06
CA ALA A 28 23.76 54.35 -5.14
C ALA A 28 24.47 54.65 -3.80
N ALA A 29 25.35 53.76 -3.30
CA ALA A 29 26.66 53.33 -3.82
C ALA A 29 27.82 54.27 -3.40
N LEU A 30 28.91 53.62 -2.98
CA LEU A 30 30.32 54.05 -2.79
C LEU A 30 30.77 53.80 -1.34
N VAL A 31 31.47 52.70 -1.05
CA VAL A 31 32.89 52.36 -1.40
C VAL A 31 33.88 53.16 -0.55
N SER A 32 34.62 52.40 0.28
CA SER A 32 36.04 52.50 0.65
C SER A 32 36.21 52.33 2.15
N ALA A 33 36.67 51.19 2.66
CA ALA A 33 37.99 50.55 2.50
C ALA A 33 38.98 50.97 3.60
N CYS A 34 39.77 49.95 3.99
CA CYS A 34 40.97 49.96 4.84
C CYS A 34 40.71 49.93 6.36
N GLY A 35 41.24 48.96 7.11
CA GLY A 35 42.12 47.86 6.72
C GLY A 35 42.54 46.99 7.91
N LEU A 36 42.84 45.72 7.57
CA LEU A 36 43.91 44.81 8.06
C LEU A 36 44.24 44.78 9.56
N LEU A 37 44.56 43.67 10.23
CA LEU A 37 44.76 42.21 9.97
C LEU A 37 44.92 41.60 11.39
N VAL A 38 44.62 40.33 11.66
CA VAL A 38 45.57 39.18 11.73
C VAL A 38 44.70 37.98 12.14
N ALA A 39 44.36 37.03 11.24
CA ALA A 39 45.07 35.81 10.86
C ALA A 39 45.01 34.65 11.89
N CYS A 40 44.14 33.66 11.62
CA CYS A 40 44.35 32.25 11.95
C CYS A 40 44.01 31.40 10.70
N ALA A 41 44.87 30.43 10.41
CA ALA A 41 44.99 29.75 9.13
C ALA A 41 43.85 28.76 8.81
N GLY A 42 43.26 28.91 7.62
CA GLY A 42 42.45 27.90 6.94
C GLY A 42 43.08 27.56 5.58
N ARG A 43 43.24 26.28 5.26
CA ARG A 43 43.62 25.83 3.91
C ARG A 43 42.49 26.17 2.92
N PRO A 44 42.77 26.73 1.73
CA PRO A 44 41.74 26.90 0.72
C PRO A 44 41.41 25.55 0.09
N VAL A 45 40.15 25.13 0.21
CA VAL A 45 39.53 24.19 -0.71
C VAL A 45 39.24 24.98 -1.99
N THR A 46 39.88 24.60 -3.09
CA THR A 46 39.51 25.14 -4.40
C THR A 46 38.10 24.67 -4.75
N PRO A 47 37.18 25.56 -5.16
CA PRO A 47 35.95 25.12 -5.79
C PRO A 47 36.35 24.49 -7.12
N SER A 48 36.13 23.19 -7.26
CA SER A 48 36.17 22.52 -8.55
C SER A 48 35.00 23.05 -9.37
N ASP A 49 35.22 24.11 -10.14
CA ASP A 49 34.36 24.57 -11.24
C ASP A 49 34.44 23.61 -12.43
N THR A 50 34.13 22.34 -12.17
CA THR A 50 33.73 21.42 -13.23
C THR A 50 32.37 20.88 -12.85
N PRO A 51 31.28 21.28 -13.52
CA PRO A 51 30.02 20.58 -13.36
C PRO A 51 30.27 19.09 -13.64
N PRO A 52 29.71 18.17 -12.85
CA PRO A 52 29.84 16.75 -13.14
C PRO A 52 29.43 16.55 -14.60
N ALA A 53 30.32 15.93 -15.38
CA ALA A 53 30.07 15.68 -16.80
C ALA A 53 28.66 15.09 -16.93
N PRO A 54 27.80 15.64 -17.82
CA PRO A 54 26.46 15.13 -17.98
C PRO A 54 26.59 13.65 -18.30
N VAL A 55 26.09 12.81 -17.38
CA VAL A 55 26.00 11.37 -17.61
C VAL A 55 25.31 11.22 -18.96
N PRO A 56 25.92 10.57 -19.95
CA PRO A 56 25.35 10.49 -21.29
C PRO A 56 23.95 9.92 -21.15
N LYS A 57 22.95 10.75 -21.47
CA LYS A 57 21.57 10.28 -21.55
C LYS A 57 21.58 9.13 -22.55
N PRO A 58 21.08 7.95 -22.18
CA PRO A 58 21.00 6.86 -23.15
C PRO A 58 20.23 7.37 -24.37
N PRO A 59 20.54 6.86 -25.57
CA PRO A 59 19.74 7.20 -26.74
C PRO A 59 18.26 6.92 -26.41
N PRO A 60 17.32 7.77 -26.85
CA PRO A 60 15.94 7.85 -26.34
C PRO A 60 15.04 6.58 -26.52
N GLY A 61 15.62 5.39 -26.73
CA GLY A 61 14.93 4.11 -26.82
C GLY A 61 15.49 2.96 -25.97
N GLU A 62 16.63 3.09 -25.29
CA GLU A 62 17.23 1.93 -24.56
C GLU A 62 16.43 1.49 -23.31
N PRO A 63 15.97 2.39 -22.42
CA PRO A 63 15.09 1.98 -21.31
C PRO A 63 13.79 1.33 -21.81
N LEU A 64 13.24 1.85 -22.90
CA LEU A 64 12.08 1.29 -23.58
C LEU A 64 12.37 -0.12 -24.14
N ALA A 65 13.54 -0.31 -24.75
CA ALA A 65 13.95 -1.61 -25.26
C ALA A 65 14.10 -2.62 -24.12
N VAL A 66 14.74 -2.24 -23.00
CA VAL A 66 14.84 -3.08 -21.80
C VAL A 66 13.46 -3.47 -21.27
N ALA A 67 12.53 -2.50 -21.15
CA ALA A 67 11.17 -2.76 -20.69
C ALA A 67 10.40 -3.72 -21.61
N ARG A 68 10.62 -3.62 -22.93
CA ARG A 68 10.04 -4.53 -23.93
C ARG A 68 10.63 -5.94 -23.87
N GLU A 69 11.94 -6.09 -23.69
CA GLU A 69 12.54 -7.41 -23.51
C GLU A 69 12.11 -8.05 -22.19
N ALA A 70 12.01 -7.29 -21.11
CA ALA A 70 11.52 -7.78 -19.81
C ALA A 70 10.08 -8.32 -19.91
N ALA A 71 9.22 -7.65 -20.69
CA ALA A 71 7.86 -8.10 -20.95
C ALA A 71 7.79 -9.42 -21.75
N ARG A 72 8.91 -9.94 -22.27
CA ARG A 72 9.00 -11.27 -22.90
C ARG A 72 9.34 -12.39 -21.91
N GLY A 73 9.41 -12.08 -20.61
CA GLY A 73 9.68 -13.08 -19.57
C GLY A 73 11.04 -13.75 -19.77
N GLU A 74 11.12 -15.07 -19.51
CA GLU A 74 12.37 -15.84 -19.66
C GLU A 74 12.93 -15.77 -21.09
N ALA A 75 12.07 -15.73 -22.11
CA ALA A 75 12.50 -15.63 -23.50
C ALA A 75 13.24 -14.31 -23.82
N GLY A 76 13.14 -13.29 -22.96
CA GLY A 76 13.87 -12.03 -23.06
C GLY A 76 15.19 -12.01 -22.28
N LEU A 77 15.47 -12.99 -21.42
CA LEU A 77 16.67 -13.03 -20.57
C LEU A 77 17.97 -12.96 -21.40
N PRO A 78 18.13 -13.71 -22.51
CA PRO A 78 19.35 -13.61 -23.32
C PRO A 78 19.56 -12.20 -23.90
N GLN A 79 18.50 -11.54 -24.36
CA GLN A 79 18.58 -10.18 -24.92
C GLN A 79 18.87 -9.14 -23.84
N LEU A 80 18.29 -9.28 -22.66
CA LEU A 80 18.61 -8.44 -21.50
C LEU A 80 20.08 -8.61 -21.10
N ALA A 81 20.56 -9.85 -21.01
CA ALA A 81 21.96 -10.13 -20.70
C ALA A 81 22.91 -9.57 -21.76
N GLN A 82 22.60 -9.75 -23.04
CA GLN A 82 23.37 -9.18 -24.16
C GLN A 82 23.43 -7.64 -24.08
N ARG A 83 22.31 -6.98 -23.74
CA ARG A 83 22.27 -5.52 -23.53
C ARG A 83 23.12 -5.09 -22.35
N ALA A 84 23.10 -5.86 -21.25
CA ALA A 84 23.90 -5.58 -20.06
C ALA A 84 25.41 -5.71 -20.35
N LEU A 85 25.81 -6.71 -21.15
CA LEU A 85 27.20 -7.02 -21.49
C LEU A 85 27.76 -6.22 -22.67
N ARG A 86 26.92 -5.43 -23.37
CA ARG A 86 27.33 -4.72 -24.58
C ARG A 86 28.52 -3.77 -24.31
N PRO A 87 29.62 -3.88 -25.06
CA PRO A 87 30.76 -2.96 -24.92
C PRO A 87 30.34 -1.49 -25.13
N GLY A 88 30.85 -0.59 -24.29
CA GLY A 88 30.51 0.83 -24.34
C GLY A 88 29.10 1.18 -23.84
N GLN A 89 28.31 0.21 -23.37
CA GLN A 89 26.98 0.48 -22.83
C GLN A 89 27.08 1.30 -21.53
N GLY A 90 26.31 2.39 -21.46
CA GLY A 90 26.28 3.25 -20.27
C GLY A 90 25.80 2.52 -19.02
N ALA A 91 26.38 2.85 -17.86
CA ALA A 91 26.09 2.25 -16.56
C ALA A 91 24.59 2.18 -16.23
N ARG A 92 23.84 3.19 -16.66
CA ARG A 92 22.39 3.25 -16.47
C ARG A 92 21.65 2.09 -17.15
N VAL A 93 21.94 1.81 -18.43
CA VAL A 93 21.24 0.75 -19.17
C VAL A 93 21.67 -0.63 -18.68
N LYS A 94 22.95 -0.79 -18.32
CA LYS A 94 23.46 -2.02 -17.69
C LYS A 94 22.66 -2.36 -16.43
N ARG A 95 22.48 -1.38 -15.54
CA ARG A 95 21.68 -1.54 -14.32
C ARG A 95 20.22 -1.87 -14.60
N LEU A 96 19.59 -1.15 -15.53
CA LEU A 96 18.21 -1.41 -15.92
C LEU A 96 18.02 -2.84 -16.47
N ALA A 97 18.95 -3.31 -17.31
CA ALA A 97 18.90 -4.66 -17.86
C ALA A 97 19.05 -5.75 -16.79
N VAL A 98 20.01 -5.59 -15.86
CA VAL A 98 20.18 -6.55 -14.74
C VAL A 98 19.00 -6.53 -13.77
N ARG A 99 18.44 -5.35 -13.47
CA ARG A 99 17.20 -5.23 -12.69
C ARG A 99 16.01 -5.87 -13.40
N ALA A 100 15.90 -5.70 -14.71
CA ALA A 100 14.87 -6.37 -15.50
C ALA A 100 15.00 -7.90 -15.43
N ILE A 101 16.22 -8.44 -15.45
CA ILE A 101 16.46 -9.87 -15.21
C ILE A 101 15.97 -10.29 -13.82
N ALA A 102 16.28 -9.52 -12.77
CA ALA A 102 15.79 -9.78 -11.42
C ALA A 102 14.25 -9.75 -11.32
N ARG A 103 13.60 -8.85 -12.08
CA ARG A 103 12.13 -8.78 -12.17
C ARG A 103 11.55 -9.99 -12.92
N VAL A 104 12.16 -10.43 -14.02
CA VAL A 104 11.71 -11.65 -14.72
C VAL A 104 11.73 -12.86 -13.78
N GLY A 105 12.78 -12.96 -12.95
CA GLY A 105 12.86 -13.96 -11.89
C GLY A 105 12.95 -15.41 -12.37
N GLY A 106 12.90 -16.33 -11.41
CA GLY A 106 13.06 -17.78 -11.64
C GLY A 106 14.51 -18.24 -11.81
N ALA A 107 14.67 -19.56 -12.02
CA ALA A 107 15.97 -20.22 -11.93
C ALA A 107 17.00 -19.73 -12.96
N GLU A 108 16.57 -19.47 -14.20
CA GLU A 108 17.45 -18.95 -15.24
C GLU A 108 17.90 -17.51 -14.91
N ALA A 109 16.98 -16.65 -14.48
CA ALA A 109 17.32 -15.29 -14.07
C ALA A 109 18.30 -15.28 -12.89
N VAL A 110 18.08 -16.13 -11.88
CA VAL A 110 19.01 -16.28 -10.74
C VAL A 110 20.39 -16.73 -11.22
N THR A 111 20.46 -17.62 -12.22
CA THR A 111 21.72 -18.05 -12.82
C THR A 111 22.46 -16.88 -13.49
N TRP A 112 21.75 -16.05 -14.26
CA TRP A 112 22.29 -14.82 -14.84
C TRP A 112 22.79 -13.86 -13.77
N LEU A 113 22.00 -13.63 -12.70
CA LEU A 113 22.37 -12.75 -11.59
C LEU A 113 23.65 -13.24 -10.89
N ARG A 114 23.78 -14.54 -10.62
CA ARG A 114 25.01 -15.12 -10.05
C ARG A 114 26.22 -14.92 -10.95
N GLY A 115 26.03 -14.99 -12.27
CA GLY A 115 27.07 -14.64 -13.24
C GLY A 115 27.48 -13.17 -13.16
N PHE A 116 26.51 -12.26 -13.17
CA PHE A 116 26.77 -10.81 -13.07
C PHE A 116 27.39 -10.39 -11.74
N ALA A 117 27.04 -11.06 -10.64
CA ALA A 117 27.64 -10.82 -9.33
C ALA A 117 29.17 -11.08 -9.30
N ARG A 118 29.68 -11.87 -10.26
CA ARG A 118 31.12 -12.16 -10.45
C ARG A 118 31.77 -11.34 -11.56
N SER A 119 31.03 -10.43 -12.21
CA SER A 119 31.55 -9.60 -13.30
C SER A 119 32.66 -8.68 -12.81
N GLU A 120 33.63 -8.33 -13.66
CA GLU A 120 34.60 -7.27 -13.34
C GLU A 120 33.97 -5.86 -13.36
N ASP A 121 32.80 -5.70 -13.99
CA ASP A 121 32.07 -4.45 -14.03
C ASP A 121 31.29 -4.22 -12.72
N PRO A 122 31.65 -3.20 -11.91
CA PRO A 122 30.99 -2.94 -10.63
C PRO A 122 29.51 -2.54 -10.79
N VAL A 123 29.11 -2.01 -11.95
CA VAL A 123 27.71 -1.68 -12.22
C VAL A 123 26.88 -2.95 -12.36
N LEU A 124 27.41 -3.95 -13.07
CA LEU A 124 26.76 -5.25 -13.23
C LEU A 124 26.74 -6.00 -11.90
N ARG A 125 27.86 -6.03 -11.17
CA ARG A 125 27.92 -6.64 -9.83
C ARG A 125 26.89 -6.02 -8.89
N GLY A 126 26.93 -4.71 -8.69
CA GLY A 126 26.03 -4.03 -7.74
C GLY A 126 24.54 -4.22 -8.07
N ALA A 127 24.17 -4.21 -9.36
CA ALA A 127 22.80 -4.47 -9.78
C ALA A 127 22.40 -5.93 -9.57
N ALA A 128 23.32 -6.87 -9.76
CA ALA A 128 23.07 -8.29 -9.54
C ALA A 128 22.88 -8.62 -8.07
N ILE A 129 23.66 -8.01 -7.18
CA ILE A 129 23.53 -8.16 -5.73
C ILE A 129 22.16 -7.69 -5.24
N GLU A 130 21.68 -6.55 -5.74
CA GLU A 130 20.31 -6.09 -5.50
C GLU A 130 19.28 -7.12 -5.98
N GLY A 131 19.47 -7.68 -7.18
CA GLY A 131 18.60 -8.70 -7.76
C GLY A 131 18.57 -10.02 -6.98
N LEU A 132 19.72 -10.49 -6.49
CA LEU A 132 19.81 -11.69 -5.63
C LEU A 132 19.10 -11.47 -4.30
N GLY A 133 19.19 -10.25 -3.75
CA GLY A 133 18.42 -9.87 -2.57
C GLY A 133 16.91 -9.88 -2.78
N ILE A 134 16.43 -9.52 -3.98
CA ILE A 134 15.01 -9.63 -4.35
C ILE A 134 14.60 -11.10 -4.51
N ALA A 135 15.46 -11.93 -5.08
CA ALA A 135 15.23 -13.37 -5.20
C ALA A 135 15.19 -14.08 -3.82
N GLY A 136 15.92 -13.57 -2.84
CA GLY A 136 15.79 -13.95 -1.43
C GLY A 136 16.31 -15.34 -1.08
N SER A 137 17.17 -15.95 -1.90
CA SER A 137 17.72 -17.28 -1.63
C SER A 137 18.84 -17.23 -0.60
N GLU A 138 18.76 -18.08 0.43
CA GLU A 138 19.83 -18.23 1.43
C GLU A 138 21.16 -18.70 0.81
N ALA A 139 21.10 -19.46 -0.30
CA ALA A 139 22.29 -19.91 -1.03
C ALA A 139 23.12 -18.74 -1.59
N ASP A 140 22.51 -17.56 -1.74
CA ASP A 140 23.16 -16.36 -2.27
C ASP A 140 23.67 -15.42 -1.16
N ALA A 141 23.37 -15.70 0.12
CA ALA A 141 23.73 -14.84 1.26
C ALA A 141 25.23 -14.53 1.32
N ALA A 142 26.08 -15.56 1.22
CA ALA A 142 27.52 -15.41 1.28
C ALA A 142 28.09 -14.58 0.11
N ALA A 143 27.53 -14.74 -1.09
CA ALA A 143 27.94 -13.95 -2.26
C ALA A 143 27.52 -12.48 -2.12
N VAL A 144 26.32 -12.23 -1.58
CA VAL A 144 25.85 -10.88 -1.25
C VAL A 144 26.71 -10.24 -0.16
N ALA A 145 27.06 -10.98 0.88
CA ALA A 145 27.89 -10.51 1.98
C ALA A 145 29.31 -10.15 1.52
N ALA A 146 29.93 -10.96 0.67
CA ALA A 146 31.27 -10.70 0.14
C ALA A 146 31.36 -9.37 -0.64
N ALA A 147 30.25 -8.90 -1.21
CA ALA A 147 30.20 -7.60 -1.89
C ALA A 147 30.39 -6.41 -0.92
N TRP A 148 30.24 -6.61 0.39
CA TRP A 148 30.46 -5.55 1.38
C TRP A 148 31.89 -5.02 1.37
N ASP A 149 32.86 -5.91 1.21
CA ASP A 149 34.29 -5.57 1.23
C ASP A 149 34.82 -5.14 -0.15
N ASP A 150 33.99 -5.17 -1.20
CA ASP A 150 34.37 -4.72 -2.54
C ASP A 150 34.55 -3.19 -2.57
N PRO A 151 35.77 -2.66 -2.82
CA PRO A 151 36.02 -1.23 -2.88
C PRO A 151 35.19 -0.51 -3.96
N ALA A 152 34.88 -1.20 -5.06
CA ALA A 152 34.12 -0.63 -6.16
C ALA A 152 32.61 -0.50 -5.85
N LEU A 153 32.13 -1.16 -4.79
CA LEU A 153 30.74 -1.11 -4.34
C LEU A 153 30.54 -0.26 -3.08
N GLN A 154 31.57 0.42 -2.57
CA GLN A 154 31.49 1.25 -1.36
C GLN A 154 30.35 2.27 -1.40
N ALA A 155 30.21 3.01 -2.51
CA ALA A 155 29.15 4.01 -2.70
C ALA A 155 27.72 3.42 -2.87
N GLY A 156 27.58 2.09 -2.82
CA GLY A 156 26.31 1.39 -3.00
C GLY A 156 25.97 0.40 -1.89
N ARG A 157 26.69 0.45 -0.76
CA ARG A 157 26.58 -0.51 0.36
C ARG A 157 25.19 -0.62 0.98
N GLU A 158 24.36 0.43 0.90
CA GLU A 158 22.95 0.36 1.28
C GLU A 158 22.21 -0.79 0.59
N ARG A 159 22.51 -1.04 -0.70
CA ARG A 159 21.86 -2.11 -1.49
C ARG A 159 22.22 -3.49 -0.95
N ILE A 160 23.43 -3.66 -0.44
CA ILE A 160 23.90 -4.90 0.18
C ILE A 160 23.13 -5.14 1.49
N LEU A 161 23.00 -4.11 2.34
CA LEU A 161 22.22 -4.20 3.58
C LEU A 161 20.75 -4.58 3.29
N TRP A 162 20.14 -3.93 2.30
CA TRP A 162 18.79 -4.26 1.87
C TRP A 162 18.67 -5.70 1.31
N ALA A 163 19.66 -6.17 0.56
CA ALA A 163 19.68 -7.54 0.05
C ALA A 163 19.80 -8.56 1.20
N LEU A 164 20.74 -8.37 2.11
CA LEU A 164 20.91 -9.21 3.30
C LEU A 164 19.67 -9.20 4.21
N GLY A 165 19.05 -8.02 4.38
CA GLY A 165 17.81 -7.87 5.15
C GLY A 165 16.65 -8.70 4.61
N ARG A 166 16.59 -8.85 3.27
CA ARG A 166 15.58 -9.67 2.58
C ARG A 166 15.93 -11.16 2.55
N ILE A 167 17.21 -11.52 2.51
CA ILE A 167 17.66 -12.92 2.57
C ILE A 167 17.45 -13.45 4.02
N GLY A 168 18.03 -12.77 5.01
CA GLY A 168 17.75 -13.00 6.44
C GLY A 168 18.48 -14.19 7.05
N THR A 169 19.81 -14.19 7.04
CA THR A 169 20.65 -15.28 7.55
C THR A 169 21.53 -14.82 8.72
N PRO A 170 21.46 -15.43 9.92
CA PRO A 170 22.17 -14.95 11.12
C PRO A 170 23.71 -14.82 10.99
N ARG A 171 24.33 -15.49 10.02
CA ARG A 171 25.78 -15.50 9.84
C ARG A 171 26.32 -14.13 9.39
N GLU A 172 25.49 -13.33 8.73
CA GLU A 172 25.87 -12.06 8.10
C GLU A 172 25.57 -10.83 8.97
N GLU A 173 25.13 -11.02 10.23
CA GLU A 173 24.80 -9.93 11.16
C GLU A 173 25.96 -8.95 11.41
N GLY A 174 27.21 -9.41 11.31
CA GLY A 174 28.41 -8.59 11.49
C GLY A 174 28.49 -7.39 10.53
N ILE A 175 27.91 -7.53 9.32
CA ILE A 175 27.83 -6.43 8.34
C ILE A 175 26.91 -5.32 8.84
N PHE A 176 25.76 -5.69 9.42
CA PHE A 176 24.84 -4.71 9.99
C PHE A 176 25.45 -3.97 11.17
N VAL A 177 26.15 -4.69 12.07
CA VAL A 177 26.89 -4.06 13.18
C VAL A 177 27.90 -3.04 12.66
N SER A 178 28.66 -3.41 11.63
CA SER A 178 29.64 -2.51 11.01
C SER A 178 28.98 -1.26 10.40
N ALA A 179 27.83 -1.42 9.76
CA ALA A 179 27.06 -0.32 9.19
C ALA A 179 26.48 0.61 10.27
N LEU A 180 25.90 0.05 11.34
CA LEU A 180 25.32 0.79 12.46
C LEU A 180 26.37 1.64 13.20
N LEU A 181 27.61 1.15 13.31
CA LEU A 181 28.69 1.84 14.00
C LEU A 181 29.58 2.68 13.08
N SER A 182 29.22 2.82 11.80
CA SER A 182 30.03 3.54 10.80
C SER A 182 30.02 5.06 10.98
N GLY A 183 28.99 5.62 11.64
CA GLY A 183 28.70 7.05 11.67
C GLY A 183 28.17 7.63 10.35
N ASP A 184 28.10 6.82 9.28
CA ASP A 184 27.51 7.22 8.01
C ASP A 184 25.99 7.12 8.08
N SER A 185 25.32 8.26 7.87
CA SER A 185 23.87 8.37 8.07
C SER A 185 23.07 7.47 7.13
N ALA A 186 23.52 7.31 5.88
CA ALA A 186 22.83 6.48 4.90
C ALA A 186 23.00 4.99 5.23
N LEU A 187 24.20 4.57 5.65
CA LEU A 187 24.45 3.19 6.07
C LEU A 187 23.71 2.83 7.35
N VAL A 188 23.69 3.72 8.35
CA VAL A 188 22.95 3.51 9.61
C VAL A 188 21.46 3.38 9.33
N ALA A 189 20.91 4.29 8.52
CA ALA A 189 19.49 4.27 8.19
C ALA A 189 19.11 3.02 7.37
N ALA A 190 19.93 2.63 6.39
CA ALA A 190 19.72 1.42 5.61
C ALA A 190 19.83 0.15 6.46
N ALA A 191 20.80 0.08 7.37
CA ALA A 191 20.96 -1.05 8.28
C ALA A 191 19.76 -1.20 9.21
N GLY A 192 19.30 -0.12 9.84
CA GLY A 192 18.11 -0.14 10.69
C GLY A 192 16.85 -0.57 9.93
N ARG A 193 16.61 -0.02 8.72
CA ARG A 193 15.48 -0.42 7.87
C ARG A 193 15.53 -1.90 7.49
N ALA A 194 16.69 -2.38 7.08
CA ALA A 194 16.90 -3.77 6.69
C ALA A 194 16.72 -4.74 7.88
N LEU A 195 17.25 -4.40 9.06
CA LEU A 195 17.02 -5.15 10.30
C LEU A 195 15.56 -5.09 10.75
N GLY A 196 14.83 -4.02 10.45
CA GLY A 196 13.40 -4.00 10.72
C GLY A 196 12.58 -4.87 9.76
N VAL A 197 12.98 -4.95 8.48
CA VAL A 197 12.40 -5.93 7.54
C VAL A 197 12.68 -7.36 8.00
N TRP A 198 13.88 -7.61 8.52
CA TRP A 198 14.28 -8.86 9.16
C TRP A 198 13.38 -9.20 10.35
N GLY A 199 13.20 -8.27 11.30
CA GLY A 199 12.32 -8.46 12.46
C GLY A 199 10.85 -8.72 12.09
N ARG A 200 10.31 -8.06 11.05
CA ARG A 200 8.95 -8.34 10.56
C ARG A 200 8.75 -9.76 10.01
N ARG A 201 9.84 -10.46 9.67
CA ARG A 201 9.80 -11.87 9.25
C ARG A 201 9.88 -12.84 10.44
N GLY A 202 9.87 -12.33 11.68
CA GLY A 202 9.99 -13.14 12.88
C GLY A 202 11.41 -13.58 13.21
N LEU A 203 12.41 -13.05 12.50
CA LEU A 203 13.81 -13.40 12.74
C LEU A 203 14.36 -12.57 13.93
N PRO A 204 14.97 -13.20 14.94
CA PRO A 204 15.47 -12.50 16.12
C PRO A 204 16.70 -11.65 15.79
N LEU A 205 16.96 -10.65 16.64
CA LEU A 205 18.19 -9.84 16.61
C LEU A 205 19.13 -10.35 17.69
N SER A 206 20.39 -10.61 17.35
CA SER A 206 21.39 -11.00 18.35
C SER A 206 21.70 -9.87 19.35
N PRO A 207 22.22 -10.19 20.55
CA PRO A 207 22.67 -9.18 21.51
C PRO A 207 23.65 -8.18 20.92
N ARG A 208 24.57 -8.64 20.06
CA ARG A 208 25.55 -7.78 19.39
C ARG A 208 24.90 -6.73 18.49
N VAL A 209 23.85 -7.11 17.76
CA VAL A 209 23.08 -6.17 16.93
C VAL A 209 22.32 -5.17 17.80
N ARG A 210 21.72 -5.63 18.91
CA ARG A 210 21.03 -4.75 19.86
C ARG A 210 21.96 -3.71 20.49
N ASP A 211 23.15 -4.12 20.92
CA ASP A 211 24.16 -3.21 21.47
C ASP A 211 24.59 -2.16 20.44
N ALA A 212 24.71 -2.54 19.17
CA ALA A 212 25.02 -1.63 18.07
C ALA A 212 23.87 -0.65 17.78
N LEU A 213 22.62 -1.12 17.81
CA LEU A 213 21.43 -0.27 17.68
C LEU A 213 21.35 0.75 18.82
N ALA A 214 21.60 0.33 20.05
CA ALA A 214 21.61 1.20 21.22
C ALA A 214 22.64 2.33 21.10
N GLN A 215 23.87 2.00 20.66
CA GLN A 215 24.93 2.97 20.41
C GLN A 215 24.58 3.93 19.27
N ALA A 216 23.98 3.41 18.20
CA ALA A 216 23.60 4.21 17.04
C ALA A 216 22.39 5.13 17.31
N LEU A 217 21.60 4.90 18.37
CA LEU A 217 20.34 5.62 18.60
C LEU A 217 20.53 7.13 18.80
N ALA A 218 21.70 7.55 19.31
CA ALA A 218 22.09 8.94 19.46
C ALA A 218 22.54 9.63 18.14
N HIS A 219 22.38 8.96 17.00
CA HIS A 219 22.81 9.49 15.71
C HIS A 219 22.09 10.82 15.37
N PRO A 220 22.80 11.85 14.85
CA PRO A 220 22.24 13.19 14.66
C PRO A 220 21.16 13.30 13.57
N GLU A 221 21.21 12.45 12.54
CA GLU A 221 20.24 12.49 11.44
C GLU A 221 18.90 11.80 11.78
N PRO A 222 17.74 12.48 11.61
CA PRO A 222 16.42 11.90 11.85
C PRO A 222 16.12 10.66 11.00
N ASP A 223 16.62 10.61 9.75
CA ASP A 223 16.42 9.47 8.85
C ASP A 223 17.08 8.20 9.39
N ALA A 224 18.27 8.34 9.96
CA ALA A 224 18.97 7.25 10.64
C ALA A 224 18.18 6.79 11.86
N ARG A 225 17.73 7.73 12.72
CA ARG A 225 16.93 7.40 13.91
C ARG A 225 15.61 6.72 13.54
N PHE A 226 14.97 7.08 12.43
CA PHE A 226 13.81 6.34 11.91
C PHE A 226 14.16 4.89 11.61
N GLY A 227 15.25 4.63 10.89
CA GLY A 227 15.69 3.27 10.59
C GLY A 227 15.94 2.44 11.85
N LEU A 228 16.59 3.03 12.85
CA LEU A 228 16.87 2.39 14.14
C LEU A 228 15.59 2.11 14.95
N ALA A 229 14.69 3.09 15.03
CA ALA A 229 13.40 2.94 15.67
C ALA A 229 12.56 1.86 14.99
N TYR A 230 12.61 1.76 13.66
CA TYR A 230 11.92 0.73 12.91
C TYR A 230 12.47 -0.67 13.23
N ALA A 231 13.79 -0.84 13.32
CA ALA A 231 14.40 -2.09 13.77
C ALA A 231 13.91 -2.51 15.15
N LEU A 232 13.99 -1.61 16.14
CA LEU A 232 13.55 -1.87 17.52
C LEU A 232 12.05 -2.16 17.61
N ALA A 233 11.21 -1.40 16.91
CA ALA A 233 9.76 -1.57 16.94
C ALA A 233 9.30 -2.89 16.29
N THR A 234 10.05 -3.40 15.32
CA THR A 234 9.72 -4.62 14.57
C THR A 234 10.43 -5.88 15.07
N ALA A 235 11.50 -5.74 15.86
CA ALA A 235 12.28 -6.84 16.42
C ALA A 235 11.42 -7.99 16.98
N ALA A 236 11.80 -9.22 16.62
CA ALA A 236 11.26 -10.42 17.23
C ALA A 236 11.92 -10.67 18.59
N GLU A 237 11.19 -11.32 19.50
CA GLU A 237 11.66 -11.69 20.86
C GLU A 237 12.33 -10.53 21.61
N PRO A 238 11.60 -9.43 21.85
CA PRO A 238 12.20 -8.22 22.36
C PRO A 238 12.77 -8.37 23.77
N GLY A 239 13.95 -7.78 24.00
CA GLY A 239 14.57 -7.73 25.32
C GLY A 239 14.07 -6.54 26.15
N LYS A 240 14.28 -6.59 27.48
CA LYS A 240 13.96 -5.47 28.38
C LYS A 240 14.65 -4.16 27.94
N ALA A 241 15.89 -4.25 27.47
CA ALA A 241 16.62 -3.08 26.95
C ALA A 241 15.92 -2.41 25.76
N ASP A 242 15.17 -3.17 24.95
CA ASP A 242 14.44 -2.59 23.81
C ASP A 242 13.31 -1.66 24.29
N ILE A 243 12.69 -1.96 25.44
CA ILE A 243 11.66 -1.11 26.05
C ILE A 243 12.26 0.24 26.43
N ASP A 244 13.40 0.23 27.13
CA ASP A 244 14.08 1.45 27.57
C ASP A 244 14.52 2.30 26.38
N LEU A 245 15.07 1.67 25.33
CA LEU A 245 15.45 2.34 24.09
C LEU A 245 14.23 2.95 23.38
N LEU A 246 13.13 2.21 23.24
CA LEU A 246 11.91 2.72 22.63
C LEU A 246 11.29 3.86 23.46
N ALA A 247 11.31 3.76 24.78
CA ALA A 247 10.82 4.81 25.67
C ALA A 247 11.64 6.11 25.50
N SER A 248 12.95 6.01 25.31
CA SER A 248 13.82 7.18 25.06
C SER A 248 13.44 7.93 23.77
N LEU A 249 12.88 7.23 22.78
CA LEU A 249 12.46 7.81 21.50
C LEU A 249 11.12 8.55 21.56
N LEU A 250 10.38 8.49 22.66
CA LEU A 250 9.11 9.23 22.80
C LEU A 250 9.31 10.75 22.85
N GLY A 251 10.53 11.21 23.15
CA GLY A 251 10.88 12.64 23.15
C GLY A 251 11.43 13.16 21.81
N GLU A 252 11.50 12.33 20.77
CA GLU A 252 12.07 12.71 19.48
C GLU A 252 11.26 13.81 18.77
N GLU A 253 11.94 14.69 18.03
CA GLU A 253 11.27 15.74 17.25
C GLU A 253 10.42 15.17 16.12
N ALA A 254 10.91 14.11 15.46
CA ALA A 254 10.26 13.49 14.32
C ALA A 254 9.06 12.63 14.75
N PRO A 255 7.82 12.98 14.36
CA PRO A 255 6.62 12.22 14.75
C PRO A 255 6.61 10.79 14.21
N GLU A 256 7.26 10.52 13.07
CA GLU A 256 7.40 9.17 12.52
C GLU A 256 8.22 8.26 13.45
N VAL A 257 9.24 8.81 14.13
CA VAL A 257 10.06 8.09 15.11
C VAL A 257 9.26 7.84 16.38
N ARG A 258 8.55 8.85 16.89
CA ARG A 258 7.65 8.70 18.06
C ARG A 258 6.54 7.68 17.80
N ALA A 259 5.95 7.68 16.60
CA ALA A 259 4.91 6.73 16.23
C ALA A 259 5.43 5.28 16.21
N LEU A 260 6.65 5.06 15.71
CA LEU A 260 7.31 3.76 15.78
C LEU A 260 7.64 3.35 17.22
N ALA A 261 8.08 4.28 18.06
CA ALA A 261 8.32 4.04 19.47
C ALA A 261 7.05 3.57 20.20
N VAL A 262 5.94 4.31 20.04
CA VAL A 262 4.62 3.95 20.58
C VAL A 262 4.18 2.57 20.09
N ARG A 263 4.29 2.30 18.78
CA ARG A 263 3.96 0.98 18.22
C ARG A 263 4.81 -0.13 18.84
N GLY A 264 6.11 0.10 18.99
CA GLY A 264 7.05 -0.86 19.57
C GLY A 264 6.74 -1.17 21.03
N LEU A 265 6.41 -0.14 21.82
CA LEU A 265 6.02 -0.25 23.23
C LEU A 265 4.67 -0.97 23.39
N ALA A 266 3.71 -0.67 22.51
CA ALA A 266 2.41 -1.34 22.50
C ALA A 266 2.53 -2.86 22.27
N ARG A 267 3.36 -3.28 21.31
CA ARG A 267 3.67 -4.72 21.07
C ARG A 267 4.29 -5.42 22.28
N ARG A 268 4.76 -4.67 23.27
CA ARG A 268 5.39 -5.15 24.50
C ARG A 268 4.50 -4.97 25.73
N GLY A 269 3.26 -4.48 25.56
CA GLY A 269 2.32 -4.28 26.66
C GLY A 269 2.57 -3.05 27.53
N GLU A 270 3.41 -2.11 27.10
CA GLU A 270 3.80 -0.93 27.90
C GLU A 270 2.74 0.18 27.85
N LEU A 271 1.65 0.01 28.61
CA LEU A 271 0.44 0.84 28.49
C LEU A 271 0.65 2.32 28.84
N GLY A 272 1.45 2.64 29.86
CA GLY A 272 1.64 4.03 30.31
C GLY A 272 2.26 4.92 29.22
N PRO A 273 3.43 4.54 28.67
CA PRO A 273 4.03 5.25 27.55
C PRO A 273 3.14 5.31 26.30
N VAL A 274 2.40 4.23 26.01
CA VAL A 274 1.47 4.19 24.86
C VAL A 274 0.31 5.17 25.06
N GLU A 275 -0.25 5.24 26.27
CA GLU A 275 -1.32 6.19 26.63
C GLU A 275 -0.88 7.65 26.50
N ALA A 276 0.37 7.97 26.88
CA ALA A 276 0.91 9.32 26.69
C ALA A 276 0.88 9.77 25.21
N GLY A 277 1.01 8.81 24.27
CA GLY A 277 0.90 9.07 22.83
C GLY A 277 -0.47 9.59 22.37
N LEU A 278 -1.54 9.40 23.16
CA LEU A 278 -2.87 9.97 22.86
C LEU A 278 -2.91 11.50 22.96
N ALA A 279 -1.96 12.09 23.71
CA ALA A 279 -1.82 13.53 23.88
C ALA A 279 -0.79 14.16 22.92
N ASP A 280 -0.14 13.36 22.07
CA ASP A 280 0.86 13.85 21.12
C ASP A 280 0.24 14.84 20.13
N PRO A 281 0.93 15.93 19.74
CA PRO A 281 0.39 16.89 18.77
C PRO A 281 0.21 16.32 17.35
N ASP A 282 0.92 15.25 16.99
CA ASP A 282 0.83 14.61 15.68
C ASP A 282 -0.17 13.45 15.68
N TRP A 283 -1.14 13.52 14.77
CA TRP A 283 -2.20 12.53 14.63
C TRP A 283 -1.69 11.12 14.35
N ARG A 284 -0.49 10.95 13.76
CA ARG A 284 0.10 9.64 13.48
C ARG A 284 0.54 8.93 14.76
N VAL A 285 1.09 9.67 15.71
CA VAL A 285 1.45 9.14 17.03
C VAL A 285 0.18 8.77 17.79
N GLN A 286 -0.85 9.62 17.74
CA GLN A 286 -2.16 9.34 18.32
C GLN A 286 -2.78 8.06 17.73
N VAL A 287 -2.73 7.86 16.40
CA VAL A 287 -3.24 6.64 15.75
C VAL A 287 -2.51 5.39 16.24
N GLU A 288 -1.19 5.43 16.41
CA GLU A 288 -0.44 4.28 16.94
C GLU A 288 -0.76 4.04 18.42
N ALA A 289 -0.97 5.09 19.22
CA ALA A 289 -1.41 4.96 20.61
C ALA A 289 -2.79 4.31 20.71
N VAL A 290 -3.74 4.76 19.88
CA VAL A 290 -5.08 4.15 19.76
C VAL A 290 -4.97 2.67 19.41
N ARG A 291 -4.18 2.32 18.39
CA ARG A 291 -3.96 0.91 17.98
C ARG A 291 -3.37 0.10 19.11
N GLY A 292 -2.37 0.65 19.80
CA GLY A 292 -1.71 -0.01 20.91
C GLY A 292 -2.62 -0.26 22.10
N LEU A 293 -3.42 0.72 22.52
CA LEU A 293 -4.38 0.55 23.62
C LEU A 293 -5.54 -0.39 23.27
N SER A 294 -5.85 -0.55 21.98
CA SER A 294 -6.86 -1.50 21.50
C SER A 294 -6.30 -2.90 21.19
N SER A 295 -5.00 -3.13 21.37
CA SER A 295 -4.37 -4.39 20.99
C SER A 295 -4.73 -5.52 21.95
N ALA A 296 -4.46 -6.76 21.52
CA ALA A 296 -4.67 -7.94 22.36
C ALA A 296 -3.81 -7.88 23.63
N GLU A 297 -2.56 -7.40 23.52
CA GLU A 297 -1.63 -7.23 24.62
C GLU A 297 -2.14 -6.24 25.67
N ALA A 298 -2.87 -5.20 25.25
CA ALA A 298 -3.42 -4.19 26.15
C ALA A 298 -4.73 -4.62 26.82
N GLY A 299 -5.49 -5.50 26.18
CA GLY A 299 -6.73 -6.06 26.68
C GLY A 299 -7.76 -5.01 27.10
N GLU A 300 -8.59 -5.36 28.07
CA GLU A 300 -9.66 -4.49 28.59
C GLU A 300 -9.10 -3.23 29.28
N ALA A 301 -7.93 -3.33 29.91
CA ALA A 301 -7.27 -2.20 30.56
C ALA A 301 -6.92 -1.09 29.56
N GLY A 302 -6.38 -1.47 28.40
CA GLY A 302 -6.11 -0.53 27.30
C GLY A 302 -7.39 0.09 26.74
N ARG A 303 -8.43 -0.73 26.49
CA ARG A 303 -9.74 -0.24 26.00
C ARG A 303 -10.39 0.76 26.96
N ARG A 304 -10.31 0.53 28.28
CA ARG A 304 -10.80 1.49 29.28
C ARG A 304 -10.11 2.86 29.20
N ARG A 305 -8.78 2.90 29.05
CA ARG A 305 -8.03 4.15 28.85
C ARG A 305 -8.45 4.86 27.58
N LEU A 306 -8.62 4.10 26.50
CA LEU A 306 -9.06 4.64 25.21
C LEU A 306 -10.47 5.23 25.27
N VAL A 307 -11.40 4.55 25.96
CA VAL A 307 -12.75 5.05 26.22
C VAL A 307 -12.73 6.34 27.03
N GLN A 308 -11.92 6.40 28.08
CA GLN A 308 -11.77 7.61 28.90
C GLN A 308 -11.27 8.80 28.06
N TRP A 309 -10.24 8.57 27.23
CA TRP A 309 -9.74 9.58 26.31
C TRP A 309 -10.81 10.03 25.31
N LEU A 310 -11.53 9.10 24.69
CA LEU A 310 -12.56 9.42 23.70
C LEU A 310 -13.73 10.19 24.32
N GLY A 311 -14.12 9.87 25.56
CA GLY A 311 -15.11 10.62 26.33
C GLY A 311 -14.66 12.06 26.62
N ALA A 312 -13.39 12.26 26.92
CA ALA A 312 -12.80 13.58 27.17
C ALA A 312 -12.42 14.35 25.88
N TRP A 313 -12.36 13.68 24.73
CA TRP A 313 -11.96 14.28 23.47
C TRP A 313 -12.93 15.40 23.07
N THR A 314 -12.46 16.62 22.81
CA THR A 314 -13.28 17.82 22.52
C THR A 314 -12.97 18.44 21.17
N GLY A 315 -12.24 17.72 20.31
CA GLY A 315 -11.85 18.23 19.00
C GLY A 315 -13.01 18.38 18.01
N ARG A 316 -12.68 18.91 16.83
CA ARG A 316 -13.55 18.86 15.64
C ARG A 316 -13.06 17.70 14.77
N LEU A 317 -13.99 16.96 14.16
CA LEU A 317 -13.69 15.87 13.23
C LEU A 317 -13.26 16.45 11.87
N GLU A 318 -12.08 17.06 11.85
CA GLU A 318 -11.45 17.60 10.65
C GLU A 318 -10.14 16.85 10.40
N ALA A 319 -9.94 16.38 9.17
CA ALA A 319 -8.71 15.69 8.83
C ALA A 319 -7.51 16.67 8.83
N PRO A 320 -6.33 16.24 9.29
CA PRO A 320 -5.96 14.86 9.62
C PRO A 320 -6.31 14.44 11.07
N ARG A 321 -6.74 15.36 11.93
CA ARG A 321 -7.01 15.08 13.36
C ARG A 321 -8.19 14.12 13.58
N ALA A 322 -9.10 14.01 12.61
CA ALA A 322 -10.18 13.03 12.62
C ALA A 322 -9.70 11.56 12.60
N HIS A 323 -8.48 11.28 12.11
CA HIS A 323 -7.98 9.90 11.96
C HIS A 323 -7.94 9.13 13.29
N ALA A 324 -7.43 9.73 14.36
CA ALA A 324 -7.30 9.07 15.66
C ALA A 324 -8.65 8.72 16.32
N PRO A 325 -9.61 9.65 16.50
CA PRO A 325 -10.91 9.32 17.08
C PRO A 325 -11.74 8.36 16.22
N LEU A 326 -11.65 8.44 14.89
CA LEU A 326 -12.30 7.47 14.00
C LEU A 326 -11.66 6.08 14.10
N GLU A 327 -10.33 5.99 14.16
CA GLU A 327 -9.63 4.72 14.42
C GLU A 327 -10.05 4.14 15.78
N ALA A 328 -10.19 4.98 16.82
CA ALA A 328 -10.62 4.52 18.14
C ALA A 328 -12.01 3.89 18.09
N LEU A 329 -12.97 4.53 17.42
CA LEU A 329 -14.30 3.96 17.23
C LEU A 329 -14.27 2.66 16.40
N ARG A 330 -13.49 2.59 15.32
CA ARG A 330 -13.31 1.37 14.52
C ARG A 330 -12.80 0.20 15.36
N ARG A 331 -11.94 0.47 16.34
CA ARG A 331 -11.34 -0.53 17.23
C ARG A 331 -12.23 -0.89 18.41
N LEU A 332 -13.07 0.04 18.89
CA LEU A 332 -13.90 -0.16 20.07
C LEU A 332 -15.29 -0.72 19.79
N TRP A 333 -15.91 -0.42 18.62
CA TRP A 333 -17.26 -0.91 18.33
C TRP A 333 -17.40 -2.45 18.42
N PRO A 334 -16.38 -3.27 18.10
CA PRO A 334 -16.44 -4.72 18.32
C PRO A 334 -16.61 -5.17 19.76
N HIS A 335 -16.31 -4.29 20.73
CA HIS A 335 -16.20 -4.57 22.16
C HIS A 335 -17.31 -3.89 22.98
N THR A 336 -18.41 -3.45 22.34
CA THR A 336 -19.49 -2.72 23.04
C THR A 336 -20.34 -3.58 23.97
N ASP A 337 -20.08 -4.88 24.01
CA ASP A 337 -20.54 -5.83 25.04
C ASP A 337 -19.82 -5.59 26.39
N GLU A 338 -18.64 -5.00 26.40
CA GLU A 338 -18.00 -4.52 27.63
C GLU A 338 -18.74 -3.29 28.14
N GLU A 339 -19.18 -3.31 29.40
CA GLU A 339 -20.01 -2.26 30.00
C GLU A 339 -19.42 -0.85 29.81
N ALA A 340 -18.12 -0.68 30.04
CA ALA A 340 -17.44 0.60 29.92
C ALA A 340 -17.42 1.12 28.47
N VAL A 341 -17.11 0.25 27.50
CA VAL A 341 -17.09 0.60 26.08
C VAL A 341 -18.50 0.91 25.60
N GLY A 342 -19.46 0.09 26.02
CA GLY A 342 -20.85 0.24 25.66
C GLY A 342 -21.46 1.55 26.18
N ALA A 343 -21.25 1.88 27.46
CA ALA A 343 -21.70 3.14 28.04
C ALA A 343 -21.12 4.36 27.31
N ALA A 344 -19.85 4.27 26.90
CA ALA A 344 -19.20 5.33 26.14
C ALA A 344 -19.82 5.54 24.76
N PHE A 345 -20.16 4.46 24.04
CA PHE A 345 -20.83 4.56 22.75
C PHE A 345 -22.21 5.23 22.86
N THR A 346 -22.97 4.92 23.91
CA THR A 346 -24.25 5.59 24.20
C THR A 346 -24.05 7.09 24.45
N ALA A 347 -23.12 7.45 25.33
CA ALA A 347 -22.82 8.85 25.65
C ALA A 347 -22.32 9.65 24.43
N LEU A 348 -21.46 9.04 23.60
CA LEU A 348 -20.94 9.68 22.39
C LEU A 348 -22.00 9.85 21.30
N ALA A 349 -23.00 8.97 21.23
CA ALA A 349 -24.09 9.07 20.26
C ALA A 349 -25.03 10.25 20.52
N GLU A 350 -25.15 10.68 21.78
CA GLU A 350 -25.96 11.84 22.18
C GLU A 350 -25.19 13.17 22.05
N ARG A 351 -23.88 13.08 21.87
CA ARG A 351 -23.00 14.24 21.85
C ARG A 351 -23.05 14.96 20.52
N LYS A 352 -23.26 16.28 20.56
CA LYS A 352 -23.06 17.14 19.39
C LYS A 352 -21.57 17.30 19.11
N ILE A 353 -21.15 16.83 17.94
CA ILE A 353 -19.77 16.91 17.46
C ILE A 353 -19.79 17.67 16.13
N GLU A 354 -18.81 18.55 15.96
CA GLU A 354 -18.61 19.27 14.71
C GLU A 354 -17.49 18.62 13.90
N GLY A 355 -17.56 18.76 12.58
CA GLY A 355 -16.52 18.27 11.69
C GLY A 355 -16.96 18.33 10.24
N GLU A 356 -16.14 17.74 9.39
CA GLU A 356 -16.46 17.62 7.98
C GLU A 356 -17.49 16.50 7.73
N PRO A 357 -18.38 16.65 6.72
CA PRO A 357 -19.48 15.71 6.49
C PRO A 357 -19.08 14.23 6.37
N LEU A 358 -17.94 13.92 5.73
CA LEU A 358 -17.45 12.54 5.58
C LEU A 358 -17.09 11.92 6.94
N ALA A 359 -16.33 12.65 7.76
CA ALA A 359 -15.93 12.20 9.09
C ALA A 359 -17.14 12.06 10.03
N LEU A 360 -18.11 12.97 9.94
CA LEU A 360 -19.36 12.91 10.71
C LEU A 360 -20.20 11.69 10.33
N GLY A 361 -20.29 11.37 9.03
CA GLY A 361 -21.00 10.18 8.55
C GLY A 361 -20.37 8.89 9.07
N GLU A 362 -19.04 8.78 9.01
CA GLU A 362 -18.31 7.63 9.55
C GLU A 362 -18.49 7.51 11.07
N TRP A 363 -18.30 8.61 11.80
CA TRP A 363 -18.50 8.68 13.25
C TRP A 363 -19.89 8.18 13.66
N ALA A 364 -20.94 8.70 13.01
CA ALA A 364 -22.32 8.33 13.32
C ALA A 364 -22.60 6.84 13.05
N CYS A 365 -22.08 6.29 11.95
CA CYS A 365 -22.31 4.89 11.61
C CYS A 365 -21.48 3.91 12.45
N LEU A 366 -20.28 4.27 12.89
CA LEU A 366 -19.52 3.47 13.86
C LEU A 366 -20.23 3.40 15.21
N LEU A 367 -20.74 4.53 15.72
CA LEU A 367 -21.55 4.54 16.94
C LEU A 367 -22.85 3.73 16.76
N ALA A 368 -23.49 3.82 15.61
CA ALA A 368 -24.66 3.03 15.29
C ALA A 368 -24.37 1.52 15.26
N ALA A 369 -23.22 1.10 14.73
CA ALA A 369 -22.79 -0.30 14.75
C ALA A 369 -22.65 -0.83 16.19
N GLY A 370 -22.03 -0.04 17.08
CA GLY A 370 -21.95 -0.37 18.50
C GLY A 370 -23.32 -0.51 19.16
N ARG A 371 -24.25 0.43 18.92
CA ARG A 371 -25.63 0.34 19.46
C ARG A 371 -26.41 -0.84 18.90
N THR A 372 -26.21 -1.18 17.62
CA THR A 372 -26.82 -2.38 17.02
C THR A 372 -26.35 -3.64 17.74
N ARG A 373 -25.04 -3.75 18.04
CA ARG A 373 -24.49 -4.86 18.82
C ARG A 373 -25.08 -4.93 20.23
N GLN A 374 -25.22 -3.79 20.92
CA GLN A 374 -25.75 -3.73 22.28
C GLN A 374 -27.24 -4.07 22.39
N SER A 375 -28.04 -3.53 21.45
CA SER A 375 -29.50 -3.66 21.49
C SER A 375 -30.01 -4.92 20.80
N ALA A 376 -29.13 -5.66 20.11
CA ALA A 376 -29.50 -6.77 19.25
C ALA A 376 -30.57 -6.39 18.20
N ARG A 377 -30.51 -5.15 17.70
CA ARG A 377 -31.45 -4.62 16.70
C ARG A 377 -30.70 -4.01 15.52
N ALA A 378 -31.08 -4.34 14.30
CA ALA A 378 -30.46 -3.79 13.09
C ALA A 378 -30.77 -2.30 12.86
N ALA A 379 -31.92 -1.81 13.36
CA ALA A 379 -32.44 -0.48 13.07
C ALA A 379 -31.44 0.69 13.26
N PRO A 380 -30.62 0.75 14.34
CA PRO A 380 -29.63 1.81 14.50
C PRO A 380 -28.63 1.89 13.33
N LEU A 381 -28.03 0.78 12.91
CA LEU A 381 -27.04 0.77 11.82
C LEU A 381 -27.68 0.90 10.44
N LEU A 382 -28.84 0.29 10.21
CA LEU A 382 -29.56 0.44 8.94
C LEU A 382 -30.05 1.89 8.73
N GLY A 383 -30.37 2.60 9.82
CA GLY A 383 -30.81 3.99 9.80
C GLY A 383 -29.72 5.03 10.07
N CYS A 384 -28.44 4.65 10.10
CA CYS A 384 -27.39 5.61 10.45
C CYS A 384 -27.29 6.74 9.42
N PRO A 385 -27.15 8.01 9.85
CA PRO A 385 -27.07 9.16 8.95
C PRO A 385 -25.68 9.18 8.30
N ARG A 386 -25.53 8.43 7.20
CA ARG A 386 -24.27 8.29 6.46
C ARG A 386 -23.77 9.60 5.85
N GLY A 387 -24.66 10.52 5.53
CA GLY A 387 -24.30 11.72 4.77
C GLY A 387 -23.56 11.33 3.48
N PRO A 388 -22.39 11.94 3.17
CA PRO A 388 -21.59 11.56 2.01
C PRO A 388 -20.71 10.31 2.20
N TRP A 389 -20.77 9.64 3.37
CA TRP A 389 -19.91 8.49 3.65
C TRP A 389 -20.27 7.28 2.76
N PRO A 390 -19.29 6.54 2.19
CA PRO A 390 -19.55 5.55 1.16
C PRO A 390 -20.44 4.39 1.62
N LEU A 391 -21.40 4.02 0.76
CA LEU A 391 -22.29 2.89 0.99
C LEU A 391 -21.53 1.56 1.15
N ALA A 392 -20.45 1.36 0.39
CA ALA A 392 -19.60 0.17 0.53
C ALA A 392 -18.89 0.10 1.90
N ALA A 393 -18.52 1.24 2.49
CA ALA A 393 -17.91 1.28 3.82
C ALA A 393 -18.94 0.92 4.91
N TRP A 394 -20.17 1.42 4.77
CA TRP A 394 -21.28 1.01 5.61
C TRP A 394 -21.60 -0.49 5.48
N ALA A 395 -21.63 -1.03 4.27
CA ALA A 395 -21.92 -2.45 4.04
C ALA A 395 -20.89 -3.36 4.73
N LYS A 396 -19.62 -2.96 4.78
CA LYS A 396 -18.57 -3.65 5.54
C LYS A 396 -18.82 -3.66 7.05
N LEU A 397 -19.44 -2.61 7.62
CA LEU A 397 -19.84 -2.62 9.03
C LEU A 397 -20.98 -3.61 9.29
N VAL A 398 -21.97 -3.66 8.39
CA VAL A 398 -23.07 -4.61 8.50
C VAL A 398 -22.55 -6.04 8.35
N ALA A 399 -21.72 -6.30 7.34
CA ALA A 399 -21.06 -7.59 7.12
C ALA A 399 -20.31 -8.07 8.36
N ALA A 400 -19.52 -7.20 8.99
CA ALA A 400 -18.78 -7.55 10.21
C ALA A 400 -19.70 -7.90 11.41
N LEU A 401 -20.93 -7.42 11.46
CA LEU A 401 -21.92 -7.81 12.48
C LEU A 401 -22.59 -9.15 12.16
N VAL A 402 -22.85 -9.41 10.89
CA VAL A 402 -23.37 -10.71 10.40
C VAL A 402 -22.37 -11.82 10.69
N GLU A 403 -21.10 -11.63 10.30
CA GLU A 403 -20.01 -12.60 10.50
C GLU A 403 -19.75 -12.89 11.98
N LYS A 404 -19.96 -11.89 12.86
CA LYS A 404 -19.85 -12.07 14.31
C LYS A 404 -21.09 -12.69 14.97
N GLY A 405 -22.10 -13.08 14.19
CA GLY A 405 -23.32 -13.72 14.69
C GLY A 405 -24.19 -12.80 15.53
N SER A 406 -24.27 -11.51 15.21
CA SER A 406 -25.17 -10.60 15.93
C SER A 406 -26.64 -10.99 15.71
N GLU A 407 -27.39 -11.18 16.80
CA GLU A 407 -28.84 -11.45 16.76
C GLU A 407 -29.65 -10.35 16.06
N ALA A 408 -29.05 -9.17 15.86
CA ALA A 408 -29.64 -8.08 15.10
C ALA A 408 -29.90 -8.44 13.63
N PHE A 409 -29.15 -9.38 13.05
CA PHE A 409 -29.14 -9.70 11.63
C PHE A 409 -29.56 -11.15 11.36
N ASP A 410 -30.84 -11.41 11.58
CA ASP A 410 -31.49 -12.66 11.15
C ASP A 410 -31.74 -12.68 9.62
N VAL A 411 -32.37 -13.76 9.13
CA VAL A 411 -32.73 -13.92 7.73
C VAL A 411 -33.54 -12.74 7.18
N ALA A 412 -34.50 -12.22 7.95
CA ALA A 412 -35.38 -11.14 7.51
C ALA A 412 -34.62 -9.80 7.36
N ALA A 413 -33.62 -9.56 8.21
CA ALA A 413 -32.75 -8.40 8.12
C ALA A 413 -31.71 -8.53 6.99
N VAL A 414 -31.17 -9.72 6.75
CA VAL A 414 -30.08 -9.96 5.77
C VAL A 414 -30.60 -10.10 4.35
N GLU A 415 -31.73 -10.77 4.13
CA GLU A 415 -32.25 -11.08 2.79
C GLU A 415 -32.41 -9.85 1.88
N PRO A 416 -33.00 -8.72 2.32
CA PRO A 416 -33.12 -7.53 1.48
C PRO A 416 -31.76 -6.95 1.09
N LEU A 417 -30.74 -7.14 1.92
CA LEU A 417 -29.40 -6.60 1.68
C LEU A 417 -28.61 -7.46 0.68
N LEU A 418 -28.81 -8.77 0.68
CA LEU A 418 -28.25 -9.67 -0.35
C LEU A 418 -28.87 -9.41 -1.74
N ALA A 419 -30.11 -8.90 -1.78
CA ALA A 419 -30.79 -8.50 -3.00
C ALA A 419 -30.54 -7.03 -3.41
N HIS A 420 -29.68 -6.30 -2.70
CA HIS A 420 -29.47 -4.88 -2.93
C HIS A 420 -28.92 -4.58 -4.34
N ALA A 421 -29.39 -3.53 -5.02
CA ALA A 421 -28.96 -3.25 -6.41
C ALA A 421 -27.43 -3.01 -6.52
N GLU A 422 -26.88 -2.25 -5.58
CA GLU A 422 -25.45 -1.89 -5.55
C GLU A 422 -24.54 -3.09 -5.25
N PRO A 423 -23.61 -3.47 -6.17
CA PRO A 423 -22.67 -4.57 -5.96
C PRO A 423 -21.77 -4.39 -4.73
N GLY A 424 -21.37 -3.16 -4.43
CA GLY A 424 -20.54 -2.84 -3.26
C GLY A 424 -21.24 -3.05 -1.91
N VAL A 425 -22.57 -3.26 -1.92
CA VAL A 425 -23.33 -3.71 -0.74
C VAL A 425 -23.44 -5.23 -0.73
N ARG A 426 -23.86 -5.82 -1.85
CA ARG A 426 -24.06 -7.28 -1.97
C ARG A 426 -22.80 -8.08 -1.69
N ALA A 427 -21.66 -7.66 -2.26
CA ALA A 427 -20.41 -8.42 -2.19
C ALA A 427 -19.95 -8.71 -0.74
N PRO A 428 -19.70 -7.69 0.12
CA PRO A 428 -19.26 -7.96 1.50
C PRO A 428 -20.32 -8.68 2.33
N LEU A 429 -21.62 -8.45 2.07
CA LEU A 429 -22.69 -9.08 2.83
C LEU A 429 -22.92 -10.53 2.46
N LEU A 430 -22.77 -10.89 1.19
CA LEU A 430 -22.87 -12.27 0.76
C LEU A 430 -21.68 -13.09 1.26
N ALA A 431 -20.47 -12.52 1.23
CA ALA A 431 -19.30 -13.11 1.87
C ALA A 431 -19.54 -13.35 3.37
N ALA A 432 -19.99 -12.33 4.12
CA ALA A 432 -20.29 -12.48 5.54
C ALA A 432 -21.44 -13.46 5.84
N ALA A 433 -22.44 -13.57 4.96
CA ALA A 433 -23.53 -14.53 5.11
C ALA A 433 -23.02 -15.97 5.01
N LEU A 434 -22.03 -16.25 4.16
CA LEU A 434 -21.42 -17.59 4.05
C LEU A 434 -20.68 -18.00 5.33
N HIS A 435 -20.05 -17.04 6.00
CA HIS A 435 -19.37 -17.24 7.28
C HIS A 435 -20.27 -17.03 8.51
N ALA A 436 -21.56 -16.77 8.30
CA ALA A 436 -22.46 -16.44 9.40
C ALA A 436 -22.60 -17.61 10.39
N PRO A 437 -22.42 -17.38 11.71
CA PRO A 437 -22.64 -18.41 12.72
C PRO A 437 -24.09 -18.90 12.80
N ASP A 438 -25.07 -18.07 12.39
CA ASP A 438 -26.47 -18.47 12.31
C ASP A 438 -26.67 -19.40 11.08
N PRO A 439 -27.06 -20.68 11.29
CA PRO A 439 -27.20 -21.64 10.21
C PRO A 439 -28.27 -21.25 9.18
N LYS A 440 -29.27 -20.47 9.56
CA LYS A 440 -30.31 -20.00 8.64
C LYS A 440 -29.78 -18.90 7.72
N VAL A 441 -29.01 -17.96 8.27
CA VAL A 441 -28.34 -16.92 7.48
C VAL A 441 -27.29 -17.54 6.56
N ARG A 442 -26.54 -18.53 7.04
CA ARG A 442 -25.61 -19.31 6.22
C ARG A 442 -26.29 -20.06 5.09
N ALA A 443 -27.42 -20.73 5.37
CA ALA A 443 -28.20 -21.42 4.35
C ALA A 443 -28.69 -20.44 3.26
N LEU A 444 -29.16 -19.25 3.65
CA LEU A 444 -29.51 -18.18 2.71
C LEU A 444 -28.28 -17.73 1.89
N GLY A 445 -27.12 -17.55 2.52
CA GLY A 445 -25.88 -17.21 1.82
C GLY A 445 -25.52 -18.23 0.74
N LEU A 446 -25.55 -19.52 1.06
CA LEU A 446 -25.30 -20.62 0.11
C LEU A 446 -26.34 -20.67 -1.02
N GLU A 447 -27.62 -20.43 -0.72
CA GLU A 447 -28.68 -20.34 -1.72
C GLU A 447 -28.39 -19.23 -2.75
N ARG A 448 -27.90 -18.07 -2.28
CA ARG A 448 -27.59 -16.91 -3.14
C ARG A 448 -26.22 -17.02 -3.83
N ALA A 449 -25.28 -17.80 -3.28
CA ALA A 449 -23.92 -17.94 -3.80
C ALA A 449 -23.87 -18.49 -5.23
N ALA A 450 -24.64 -19.53 -5.54
CA ALA A 450 -24.67 -20.10 -6.90
C ALA A 450 -25.15 -19.08 -7.94
N ALA A 451 -26.17 -18.29 -7.61
CA ALA A 451 -26.67 -17.23 -8.48
C ALA A 451 -25.64 -16.10 -8.66
N ALA A 452 -24.95 -15.71 -7.58
CA ALA A 452 -23.91 -14.69 -7.62
C ALA A 452 -22.69 -15.10 -8.47
N LEU A 453 -22.29 -16.38 -8.44
CA LEU A 453 -21.23 -16.92 -9.28
C LEU A 453 -21.65 -17.00 -10.76
N ALA A 454 -22.95 -17.15 -11.02
CA ALA A 454 -23.51 -17.17 -12.38
C ALA A 454 -23.73 -15.76 -12.96
N ASP A 455 -23.91 -14.73 -12.12
CA ASP A 455 -24.12 -13.33 -12.52
C ASP A 455 -22.86 -12.74 -13.19
N ASP A 456 -23.06 -11.68 -13.99
CA ASP A 456 -22.02 -10.94 -14.71
C ASP A 456 -21.43 -9.79 -13.88
N VAL A 457 -21.60 -9.83 -12.56
CA VAL A 457 -21.08 -8.82 -11.62
C VAL A 457 -19.80 -9.35 -10.94
N PRO A 458 -18.60 -9.01 -11.44
CA PRO A 458 -17.38 -9.73 -11.07
C PRO A 458 -16.99 -9.57 -9.59
N ILE A 459 -17.22 -8.38 -9.03
CA ILE A 459 -16.96 -8.09 -7.61
C ILE A 459 -17.74 -9.02 -6.66
N VAL A 460 -19.01 -9.33 -6.97
CA VAL A 460 -19.83 -10.18 -6.11
C VAL A 460 -19.37 -11.63 -6.24
N ALA A 461 -19.11 -12.09 -7.46
CA ALA A 461 -18.61 -13.43 -7.71
C ALA A 461 -17.24 -13.68 -7.05
N ALA A 462 -16.31 -12.72 -7.14
CA ALA A 462 -15.00 -12.81 -6.50
C ALA A 462 -15.12 -12.85 -4.97
N ALA A 463 -15.94 -11.99 -4.37
CA ALA A 463 -16.17 -12.00 -2.92
C ALA A 463 -16.77 -13.33 -2.43
N VAL A 464 -17.65 -13.96 -3.22
CA VAL A 464 -18.17 -15.31 -2.93
C VAL A 464 -17.07 -16.36 -3.01
N ALA A 465 -16.26 -16.35 -4.07
CA ALA A 465 -15.17 -17.30 -4.24
C ALA A 465 -14.13 -17.19 -3.11
N ASP A 466 -13.70 -15.97 -2.78
CA ASP A 466 -12.78 -15.71 -1.68
C ASP A 466 -13.35 -16.23 -0.34
N ALA A 467 -14.62 -15.93 -0.05
CA ALA A 467 -15.28 -16.38 1.18
C ALA A 467 -15.36 -17.91 1.27
N LEU A 468 -15.74 -18.59 0.17
CA LEU A 468 -15.79 -20.05 0.12
C LEU A 468 -14.41 -20.68 0.30
N ALA A 469 -13.36 -20.09 -0.28
CA ALA A 469 -12.00 -20.56 -0.13
C ALA A 469 -11.50 -20.43 1.31
N GLU A 470 -11.77 -19.30 1.95
CA GLU A 470 -11.43 -19.04 3.35
C GLU A 470 -12.14 -20.02 4.29
N GLU A 471 -13.45 -20.22 4.09
CA GLU A 471 -14.25 -21.17 4.85
C GLU A 471 -13.66 -22.58 4.76
N ALA A 472 -13.41 -23.07 3.54
CA ALA A 472 -12.88 -24.40 3.29
C ALA A 472 -11.52 -24.67 3.97
N ARG A 473 -10.64 -23.67 4.02
CA ARG A 473 -9.32 -23.78 4.69
C ARG A 473 -9.42 -23.76 6.21
N SER A 474 -10.49 -23.18 6.75
CA SER A 474 -10.73 -23.09 8.20
C SER A 474 -11.61 -24.22 8.75
N ALA A 475 -12.43 -24.84 7.90
CA ALA A 475 -13.41 -25.85 8.27
C ALA A 475 -12.78 -27.18 8.69
N HIS A 476 -13.45 -27.87 9.61
CA HIS A 476 -13.08 -29.25 9.95
C HIS A 476 -13.45 -30.19 8.77
N PRO A 477 -12.66 -31.23 8.43
CA PRO A 477 -12.92 -32.11 7.28
C PRO A 477 -14.28 -32.83 7.26
N SER A 478 -15.02 -32.80 8.37
CA SER A 478 -16.35 -33.39 8.52
C SER A 478 -17.50 -32.44 8.20
N GLU A 479 -17.23 -31.14 8.01
CA GLU A 479 -18.27 -30.17 7.68
C GLU A 479 -18.69 -30.31 6.21
N PRO A 480 -20.01 -30.28 5.93
CA PRO A 480 -20.48 -30.36 4.55
C PRO A 480 -20.07 -29.11 3.78
N GLY A 481 -19.46 -29.33 2.60
CA GLY A 481 -19.10 -28.26 1.67
C GLY A 481 -20.32 -27.50 1.12
N PRO A 482 -20.10 -26.51 0.24
CA PRO A 482 -21.14 -25.61 -0.25
C PRO A 482 -22.15 -26.31 -1.19
N GLY A 483 -21.87 -27.55 -1.59
CA GLY A 483 -22.77 -28.41 -2.33
C GLY A 483 -22.62 -28.28 -3.85
N PRO A 484 -23.14 -29.27 -4.61
CA PRO A 484 -22.78 -29.47 -6.02
C PRO A 484 -23.22 -28.31 -6.93
N LYS A 485 -24.29 -27.58 -6.58
CA LYS A 485 -24.75 -26.43 -7.37
C LYS A 485 -23.76 -25.26 -7.30
N VAL A 486 -23.24 -24.96 -6.12
CA VAL A 486 -22.27 -23.87 -5.91
C VAL A 486 -20.93 -24.26 -6.53
N GLU A 487 -20.49 -25.50 -6.32
CA GLU A 487 -19.25 -26.03 -6.93
C GLU A 487 -19.29 -25.97 -8.46
N ALA A 488 -20.40 -26.40 -9.08
CA ALA A 488 -20.57 -26.33 -10.52
C ALA A 488 -20.56 -24.88 -11.04
N ALA A 489 -21.24 -23.96 -10.34
CA ALA A 489 -21.23 -22.54 -10.70
C ALA A 489 -19.83 -21.91 -10.57
N LEU A 490 -19.09 -22.28 -9.52
CA LEU A 490 -17.72 -21.84 -9.27
C LEU A 490 -16.77 -22.31 -10.38
N VAL A 491 -16.77 -23.61 -10.71
CA VAL A 491 -15.94 -24.16 -11.80
C VAL A 491 -16.31 -23.50 -13.14
N ALA A 492 -17.60 -23.32 -13.42
CA ALA A 492 -18.05 -22.66 -14.63
C ALA A 492 -17.59 -21.20 -14.71
N ARG A 493 -17.60 -20.45 -13.60
CA ARG A 493 -17.07 -19.07 -13.54
C ARG A 493 -15.55 -19.07 -13.70
N ALA A 494 -14.84 -19.94 -12.99
CA ALA A 494 -13.39 -20.05 -13.04
C ALA A 494 -12.88 -20.31 -14.47
N LEU A 495 -13.53 -21.21 -15.22
CA LEU A 495 -13.18 -21.50 -16.61
C LEU A 495 -13.32 -20.30 -17.55
N ARG A 496 -14.22 -19.34 -17.25
CA ARG A 496 -14.42 -18.09 -18.01
C ARG A 496 -13.37 -17.03 -17.65
N GLU A 497 -13.05 -16.92 -16.35
CA GLU A 497 -12.25 -15.81 -15.81
C GLU A 497 -10.74 -16.09 -15.83
N VAL A 498 -10.32 -17.36 -15.70
CA VAL A 498 -8.90 -17.74 -15.54
C VAL A 498 -7.96 -17.17 -16.62
N ASP A 499 -8.47 -16.99 -17.85
CA ASP A 499 -7.69 -16.46 -18.97
C ASP A 499 -7.96 -14.97 -19.26
N SER A 500 -9.07 -14.41 -18.77
CA SER A 500 -9.55 -13.08 -19.16
C SER A 500 -9.17 -11.99 -18.16
N ASP A 501 -9.22 -12.28 -16.87
CA ASP A 501 -8.78 -11.38 -15.80
C ASP A 501 -7.91 -12.14 -14.79
N PRO A 502 -6.58 -11.98 -14.83
CA PRO A 502 -5.68 -12.69 -13.90
C PRO A 502 -5.93 -12.38 -12.43
N ALA A 503 -6.36 -11.16 -12.08
CA ALA A 503 -6.56 -10.77 -10.68
C ALA A 503 -7.84 -11.42 -10.13
N LEU A 504 -8.94 -11.39 -10.90
CA LEU A 504 -10.19 -12.06 -10.54
C LEU A 504 -10.09 -13.59 -10.65
N GLY A 505 -9.39 -14.10 -11.67
CA GLY A 505 -9.19 -15.51 -11.93
C GLY A 505 -8.54 -16.25 -10.77
N ILE A 506 -7.61 -15.60 -10.05
CA ILE A 506 -6.95 -16.15 -8.87
C ILE A 506 -7.97 -16.51 -7.78
N SER A 507 -8.91 -15.62 -7.45
CA SER A 507 -9.95 -15.89 -6.45
C SER A 507 -10.72 -17.17 -6.75
N PHE A 508 -11.08 -17.40 -8.02
CA PHE A 508 -11.83 -18.59 -8.42
C PHE A 508 -10.97 -19.86 -8.44
N VAL A 509 -9.70 -19.76 -8.88
CA VAL A 509 -8.75 -20.89 -8.85
C VAL A 509 -8.49 -21.33 -7.41
N ASP A 510 -8.25 -20.38 -6.52
CA ASP A 510 -8.02 -20.65 -5.09
C ASP A 510 -9.23 -21.30 -4.43
N ALA A 511 -10.44 -20.84 -4.75
CA ALA A 511 -11.66 -21.45 -4.24
C ALA A 511 -11.85 -22.89 -4.73
N VAL A 512 -11.54 -23.19 -6.00
CA VAL A 512 -11.58 -24.56 -6.54
C VAL A 512 -10.62 -25.49 -5.82
N GLY A 513 -9.38 -25.04 -5.58
CA GLY A 513 -8.35 -25.78 -4.87
C GLY A 513 -8.70 -26.01 -3.40
N ALA A 514 -9.05 -24.93 -2.69
CA ALA A 514 -9.39 -24.97 -1.26
C ALA A 514 -10.57 -25.90 -0.95
N LEU A 515 -11.58 -25.92 -1.83
CA LEU A 515 -12.74 -26.81 -1.71
C LEU A 515 -12.47 -28.23 -2.22
N SER A 516 -11.29 -28.50 -2.78
CA SER A 516 -10.91 -29.79 -3.38
C SER A 516 -11.92 -30.29 -4.44
N ILE A 517 -12.42 -29.38 -5.30
CA ILE A 517 -13.44 -29.72 -6.30
C ILE A 517 -12.82 -30.51 -7.45
N GLU A 518 -13.03 -31.82 -7.49
CA GLU A 518 -12.43 -32.70 -8.51
C GLU A 518 -12.79 -32.31 -9.95
N ALA A 519 -14.05 -31.89 -10.19
CA ALA A 519 -14.50 -31.39 -11.49
C ALA A 519 -13.77 -30.10 -11.93
N GLY A 520 -13.15 -29.38 -11.00
CA GLY A 520 -12.35 -28.18 -11.22
C GLY A 520 -10.89 -28.47 -11.61
N LYS A 521 -10.46 -29.73 -11.73
CA LYS A 521 -9.07 -30.08 -12.09
C LYS A 521 -8.60 -29.40 -13.39
N GLU A 522 -9.48 -29.26 -14.38
CA GLU A 522 -9.15 -28.55 -15.63
C GLU A 522 -8.87 -27.05 -15.41
N VAL A 523 -9.57 -26.42 -14.47
CA VAL A 523 -9.30 -25.02 -14.06
C VAL A 523 -7.88 -24.93 -13.50
N CYS A 524 -7.52 -25.78 -12.55
CA CYS A 524 -6.18 -25.76 -11.96
C CYS A 524 -5.09 -26.07 -13.00
N LEU A 525 -5.33 -27.01 -13.93
CA LEU A 525 -4.40 -27.33 -15.02
C LEU A 525 -4.19 -26.16 -15.99
N ARG A 526 -5.27 -25.46 -16.37
CA ARG A 526 -5.20 -24.25 -17.19
C ARG A 526 -4.44 -23.14 -16.45
N ALA A 527 -4.79 -22.89 -15.19
CA ALA A 527 -4.12 -21.90 -14.35
C ALA A 527 -2.62 -22.20 -14.21
N ALA A 528 -2.24 -23.46 -13.91
CA ALA A 528 -0.84 -23.88 -13.79
C ALA A 528 0.00 -23.68 -15.07
N ARG A 529 -0.66 -23.60 -16.24
CA ARG A 529 -0.04 -23.34 -17.55
C ARG A 529 -0.19 -21.89 -18.03
N HIS A 530 -0.84 -21.03 -17.24
CA HIS A 530 -1.19 -19.67 -17.63
C HIS A 530 0.04 -18.78 -17.89
N ALA A 531 -0.08 -17.70 -18.66
CA ALA A 531 1.04 -16.81 -18.96
C ALA A 531 1.41 -15.88 -17.77
N ASN A 532 0.45 -15.51 -16.94
CA ASN A 532 0.69 -14.74 -15.71
C ASN A 532 1.30 -15.63 -14.62
N ARG A 533 2.38 -15.15 -13.98
CA ARG A 533 3.09 -15.89 -12.93
C ARG A 533 2.21 -16.21 -11.71
N SER A 534 1.46 -15.25 -11.22
CA SER A 534 0.62 -15.43 -10.03
C SER A 534 -0.48 -16.46 -10.30
N VAL A 535 -1.19 -16.36 -11.43
CA VAL A 535 -2.20 -17.36 -11.81
C VAL A 535 -1.60 -18.78 -11.89
N ARG A 536 -0.36 -18.93 -12.39
CA ARG A 536 0.34 -20.23 -12.37
C ARG A 536 0.65 -20.74 -10.98
N GLU A 537 1.23 -19.91 -10.13
CA GLU A 537 1.57 -20.29 -8.76
C GLU A 537 0.31 -20.76 -8.00
N HIS A 538 -0.80 -20.03 -8.15
CA HIS A 538 -2.09 -20.42 -7.60
C HIS A 538 -2.67 -21.68 -8.26
N GLY A 539 -2.51 -21.86 -9.57
CA GLY A 539 -2.90 -23.09 -10.27
C GLY A 539 -2.11 -24.33 -9.81
N LEU A 540 -0.83 -24.18 -9.48
CA LEU A 540 -0.02 -25.25 -8.91
C LEU A 540 -0.45 -25.58 -7.47
N THR A 541 -0.75 -24.56 -6.66
CA THR A 541 -1.33 -24.73 -5.32
C THR A 541 -2.67 -25.47 -5.41
N CYS A 542 -3.55 -25.05 -6.33
CA CYS A 542 -4.84 -25.68 -6.61
C CYS A 542 -4.70 -27.17 -6.97
N LEU A 543 -3.71 -27.53 -7.82
CA LEU A 543 -3.41 -28.92 -8.13
C LEU A 543 -2.89 -29.70 -6.91
N ALA A 544 -2.04 -29.08 -6.09
CA ALA A 544 -1.51 -29.70 -4.88
C ALA A 544 -2.62 -29.95 -3.84
N GLU A 545 -3.54 -29.00 -3.66
CA GLU A 545 -4.74 -29.15 -2.81
C GLU A 545 -5.65 -30.29 -3.32
N LEU A 546 -5.75 -30.48 -4.64
CA LEU A 546 -6.42 -31.65 -5.25
C LEU A 546 -5.64 -32.97 -5.18
N GLY A 547 -4.48 -33.00 -4.50
CA GLY A 547 -3.63 -34.19 -4.39
C GLY A 547 -2.93 -34.59 -5.69
N VAL A 548 -2.85 -33.70 -6.68
CA VAL A 548 -2.15 -33.93 -7.94
C VAL A 548 -0.69 -33.50 -7.79
N GLY A 549 0.23 -34.47 -7.73
CA GLY A 549 1.66 -34.20 -7.77
C GLY A 549 2.07 -33.61 -9.13
N VAL A 550 2.56 -32.37 -9.14
CA VAL A 550 2.98 -31.68 -10.37
C VAL A 550 4.47 -31.33 -10.32
N HIS A 551 5.21 -31.83 -11.29
CA HIS A 551 6.51 -31.29 -11.68
C HIS A 551 6.32 -30.55 -13.00
N PHE A 552 6.39 -29.22 -12.99
CA PHE A 552 6.23 -28.43 -14.20
C PHE A 552 7.52 -28.46 -15.05
N VAL A 553 7.40 -28.87 -16.31
CA VAL A 553 8.52 -28.95 -17.28
C VAL A 553 8.27 -28.07 -18.53
N GLY A 554 7.31 -27.14 -18.46
CA GLY A 554 6.92 -26.29 -19.61
C GLY A 554 7.64 -24.94 -19.65
N ALA A 555 7.83 -24.39 -20.86
CA ALA A 555 8.37 -23.04 -21.05
C ALA A 555 7.36 -21.97 -20.62
N ARG A 556 7.85 -20.93 -19.93
CA ARG A 556 7.04 -19.83 -19.40
C ARG A 556 6.61 -18.88 -20.52
N GLN A 557 5.31 -18.73 -20.73
CA GLN A 557 4.78 -17.68 -21.63
C GLN A 557 4.73 -16.34 -20.88
N ALA A 558 5.13 -15.27 -21.56
CA ALA A 558 5.15 -13.94 -21.00
C ALA A 558 3.76 -13.27 -21.12
N PRO A 559 3.34 -12.44 -20.15
CA PRO A 559 2.09 -11.71 -20.23
C PRO A 559 2.06 -10.78 -21.45
N LYS A 560 0.87 -10.59 -22.04
CA LYS A 560 0.69 -9.60 -23.11
C LYS A 560 1.02 -8.22 -22.54
N PRO A 561 1.88 -7.42 -23.21
CA PRO A 561 2.18 -6.08 -22.73
C PRO A 561 0.90 -5.24 -22.71
N PRO A 562 0.75 -4.34 -21.73
CA PRO A 562 -0.41 -3.46 -21.66
C PRO A 562 -0.46 -2.56 -22.91
N PRO A 563 -1.66 -2.15 -23.36
CA PRO A 563 -1.86 -1.37 -24.59
C PRO A 563 -1.49 0.10 -24.38
N VAL A 564 -0.26 0.37 -23.93
CA VAL A 564 0.24 1.71 -23.59
C VAL A 564 1.36 2.11 -24.54
N ASP A 565 1.27 3.34 -25.07
CA ASP A 565 2.36 3.92 -25.86
C ASP A 565 3.45 4.46 -24.92
N LEU A 566 4.40 3.60 -24.58
CA LEU A 566 5.58 3.96 -23.79
C LEU A 566 6.37 5.14 -24.39
N ALA A 567 6.43 5.25 -25.73
CA ALA A 567 7.17 6.31 -26.38
C ALA A 567 6.53 7.68 -26.16
N SER A 568 5.21 7.74 -25.99
CA SER A 568 4.52 9.00 -25.69
C SER A 568 4.85 9.57 -24.31
N VAL A 569 5.22 8.70 -23.35
CA VAL A 569 5.38 9.02 -21.93
C VAL A 569 6.83 9.24 -21.50
N LEU A 570 7.79 8.51 -22.09
CA LEU A 570 9.22 8.59 -21.72
C LEU A 570 9.95 9.85 -22.25
N ARG A 571 9.23 10.84 -22.80
CA ARG A 571 9.79 12.06 -23.42
C ARG A 571 10.23 13.16 -22.43
N GLY A 572 10.29 12.89 -21.13
CA GLY A 572 10.75 13.85 -20.12
C GLY A 572 10.10 13.64 -18.75
N PRO A 573 10.37 14.54 -17.78
CA PRO A 573 9.74 14.47 -16.47
C PRO A 573 8.21 14.53 -16.62
N LEU A 574 7.55 13.49 -16.12
CA LEU A 574 6.10 13.39 -16.17
C LEU A 574 5.54 13.76 -14.80
N ARG A 575 4.65 14.76 -14.78
CA ARG A 575 3.92 15.17 -13.58
C ARG A 575 2.42 15.08 -13.82
N LEU A 576 1.72 14.50 -12.86
CA LEU A 576 0.26 14.43 -12.82
C LEU A 576 -0.25 15.33 -11.70
N VAL A 577 -1.21 16.18 -12.02
CA VAL A 577 -1.93 17.04 -11.10
C VAL A 577 -3.23 16.35 -10.75
N PHE A 578 -3.42 16.06 -9.47
CA PHE A 578 -4.65 15.51 -8.91
C PHE A 578 -5.42 16.65 -8.24
N GLU A 579 -6.62 16.92 -8.73
CA GLU A 579 -7.59 17.75 -8.01
C GLU A 579 -8.45 16.83 -7.17
N THR A 580 -8.48 17.03 -5.85
CA THR A 580 -9.25 16.21 -4.91
C THR A 580 -10.22 17.07 -4.10
N THR A 581 -11.17 16.45 -3.43
CA THR A 581 -12.04 17.11 -2.43
C THR A 581 -11.27 17.75 -1.26
N LYS A 582 -9.99 17.41 -1.06
CA LYS A 582 -9.11 17.96 -0.01
C LYS A 582 -8.06 18.94 -0.52
N GLY A 583 -8.09 19.24 -1.81
CA GLY A 583 -7.16 20.15 -2.48
C GLY A 583 -6.32 19.47 -3.55
N ARG A 584 -5.35 20.24 -4.06
CA ARG A 584 -4.50 19.87 -5.17
C ARG A 584 -3.22 19.19 -4.69
N LEU A 585 -2.84 18.07 -5.30
CA LEU A 585 -1.52 17.46 -5.14
C LEU A 585 -0.88 17.14 -6.50
N VAL A 586 0.45 17.12 -6.54
CA VAL A 586 1.23 16.84 -7.75
C VAL A 586 2.11 15.62 -7.53
N VAL A 587 1.97 14.63 -8.40
CA VAL A 587 2.79 13.42 -8.42
C VAL A 587 3.79 13.51 -9.57
N ALA A 588 5.08 13.37 -9.29
CA ALA A 588 6.10 13.14 -10.30
C ALA A 588 6.24 11.63 -10.54
N LEU A 589 6.02 11.19 -11.77
CA LEU A 589 6.17 9.78 -12.13
C LEU A 589 7.64 9.45 -12.40
N GLU A 590 8.06 8.29 -11.91
CA GLU A 590 9.40 7.72 -12.05
C GLU A 590 9.42 6.72 -13.21
N ALA A 591 9.12 7.21 -14.42
CA ALA A 591 8.98 6.37 -15.63
C ALA A 591 10.28 5.62 -16.02
N GLU A 592 11.41 5.97 -15.42
CA GLU A 592 12.66 5.22 -15.59
C GLU A 592 12.70 3.95 -14.75
N GLU A 593 12.11 3.99 -13.55
CA GLU A 593 12.08 2.85 -12.63
C GLU A 593 10.90 1.92 -12.93
N ALA A 594 9.74 2.51 -13.24
CA ALA A 594 8.49 1.81 -13.56
C ALA A 594 7.85 2.33 -14.87
N PRO A 595 8.48 2.10 -16.04
CA PRO A 595 8.01 2.62 -17.33
C PRO A 595 6.59 2.18 -17.70
N TRP A 596 6.23 0.91 -17.46
CA TRP A 596 4.89 0.41 -17.81
C TRP A 596 3.81 1.02 -16.90
N ALA A 597 4.07 1.04 -15.59
CA ALA A 597 3.15 1.67 -14.64
C ALA A 597 3.00 3.18 -14.87
N ALA A 598 4.10 3.88 -15.10
CA ALA A 598 4.07 5.32 -15.35
C ALA A 598 3.32 5.65 -16.64
N ALA A 599 3.55 4.88 -17.70
CA ALA A 599 2.87 5.10 -18.97
C ALA A 599 1.37 4.79 -18.90
N SER A 600 1.01 3.72 -18.21
CA SER A 600 -0.39 3.38 -17.94
C SER A 600 -1.08 4.50 -17.16
N MET A 601 -0.54 4.88 -16.00
CA MET A 601 -1.13 5.93 -15.16
C MET A 601 -1.27 7.26 -15.91
N ALA A 602 -0.27 7.64 -16.72
CA ALA A 602 -0.33 8.85 -17.54
C ALA A 602 -1.43 8.78 -18.62
N SER A 603 -1.56 7.63 -19.27
CA SER A 603 -2.53 7.41 -20.34
C SER A 603 -3.95 7.40 -19.78
N LEU A 604 -4.16 6.71 -18.66
CA LEU A 604 -5.44 6.67 -17.94
C LEU A 604 -5.83 8.07 -17.45
N ALA A 605 -4.90 8.84 -16.89
CA ALA A 605 -5.14 10.23 -16.53
C ALA A 605 -5.52 11.09 -17.74
N GLY A 606 -4.82 10.92 -18.87
CA GLY A 606 -5.12 11.61 -20.13
C GLY A 606 -6.50 11.28 -20.70
N ALA A 607 -7.00 10.06 -20.45
CA ALA A 607 -8.33 9.61 -20.84
C ALA A 607 -9.44 10.00 -19.84
N GLY A 608 -9.10 10.70 -18.74
CA GLY A 608 -10.05 11.04 -17.68
C GLY A 608 -10.51 9.85 -16.84
N PHE A 609 -9.81 8.71 -16.88
CA PHE A 609 -10.19 7.47 -16.18
C PHE A 609 -10.32 7.65 -14.67
N TYR A 610 -9.49 8.50 -14.08
CA TYR A 610 -9.48 8.77 -12.64
C TYR A 610 -10.53 9.82 -12.20
N ASP A 611 -11.19 10.49 -13.13
CA ASP A 611 -12.12 11.58 -12.82
C ASP A 611 -13.38 11.04 -12.12
N GLY A 612 -13.71 11.63 -10.98
CA GLY A 612 -14.85 11.22 -10.14
C GLY A 612 -14.62 9.97 -9.29
N THR A 613 -13.49 9.28 -9.45
CA THR A 613 -13.17 8.07 -8.67
C THR A 613 -12.99 8.38 -7.18
N VAL A 614 -13.28 7.41 -6.32
CA VAL A 614 -13.23 7.58 -4.86
C VAL A 614 -11.91 7.06 -4.28
N ILE A 615 -11.48 7.68 -3.18
CA ILE A 615 -10.54 7.10 -2.23
C ILE A 615 -11.31 6.03 -1.45
N HIS A 616 -11.20 4.78 -1.88
CA HIS A 616 -11.96 3.68 -1.31
C HIS A 616 -11.30 3.06 -0.07
N ARG A 617 -10.01 3.35 0.17
CA ARG A 617 -9.28 2.82 1.32
C ARG A 617 -8.27 3.83 1.87
N VAL A 618 -8.35 4.06 3.17
CA VAL A 618 -7.37 4.83 3.94
C VAL A 618 -6.99 4.02 5.16
N VAL A 619 -5.70 3.74 5.32
CA VAL A 619 -5.13 3.22 6.56
C VAL A 619 -4.30 4.35 7.18
N PRO A 620 -4.80 5.01 8.24
CA PRO A 620 -4.10 6.10 8.90
C PRO A 620 -2.68 5.68 9.30
N ASN A 621 -1.70 6.57 9.10
CA ASN A 621 -0.26 6.30 9.33
C ASN A 621 0.31 5.11 8.53
N PHE A 622 -0.30 4.76 7.40
CA PHE A 622 0.25 3.78 6.45
C PHE A 622 0.04 4.21 4.99
N VAL A 623 -1.17 4.12 4.45
CA VAL A 623 -1.45 4.38 3.03
C VAL A 623 -2.83 5.00 2.77
N VAL A 624 -2.93 5.78 1.70
CA VAL A 624 -4.18 6.19 1.03
C VAL A 624 -4.23 5.49 -0.32
N GLN A 625 -5.35 4.88 -0.68
CA GLN A 625 -5.49 4.10 -1.91
C GLN A 625 -6.71 4.54 -2.72
N GLY A 626 -6.51 4.66 -4.05
CA GLY A 626 -7.50 5.12 -5.02
C GLY A 626 -7.24 4.53 -6.41
N GLY A 627 -7.94 5.03 -7.42
CA GLY A 627 -7.78 4.58 -8.80
C GLY A 627 -8.57 3.34 -9.21
N ASP A 628 -9.52 2.92 -8.36
CA ASP A 628 -10.54 1.94 -8.71
C ASP A 628 -11.78 2.68 -9.25
N PRO A 629 -12.20 2.47 -10.52
CA PRO A 629 -13.39 3.10 -11.09
C PRO A 629 -14.71 2.69 -10.42
N THR A 630 -14.74 1.51 -9.79
CA THR A 630 -15.90 0.99 -9.05
C THR A 630 -15.91 1.42 -7.59
N GLY A 631 -14.76 1.84 -7.06
CA GLY A 631 -14.58 2.17 -5.64
C GLY A 631 -14.66 0.97 -4.68
N SER A 632 -14.54 -0.25 -5.17
CA SER A 632 -14.72 -1.47 -4.38
C SER A 632 -13.44 -2.08 -3.81
N GLY A 633 -12.31 -1.80 -4.45
CA GLY A 633 -11.04 -2.49 -4.31
C GLY A 633 -10.74 -3.51 -5.42
N TYR A 634 -11.71 -3.86 -6.28
CA TYR A 634 -11.57 -4.92 -7.30
C TYR A 634 -11.59 -4.40 -8.74
N GLY A 635 -11.90 -3.12 -8.97
CA GLY A 635 -11.94 -2.59 -10.34
C GLY A 635 -10.56 -2.27 -10.91
N GLY A 636 -10.48 -2.23 -12.23
CA GLY A 636 -9.26 -1.98 -12.96
C GLY A 636 -9.49 -1.44 -14.38
N PRO A 637 -8.43 -1.26 -15.17
CA PRO A 637 -8.51 -0.66 -16.50
C PRO A 637 -8.78 -1.68 -17.62
N GLY A 638 -9.14 -2.93 -17.26
CA GLY A 638 -9.35 -4.04 -18.21
C GLY A 638 -8.05 -4.71 -18.70
N TYR A 639 -6.93 -4.43 -18.05
CA TYR A 639 -5.64 -5.10 -18.28
C TYR A 639 -4.79 -5.08 -17.01
N VAL A 640 -3.79 -5.96 -16.96
CA VAL A 640 -2.78 -6.00 -15.88
C VAL A 640 -1.45 -5.44 -16.34
N LEU A 641 -0.67 -4.92 -15.39
CA LEU A 641 0.66 -4.39 -15.56
C LEU A 641 1.70 -5.44 -15.14
N PRO A 642 2.86 -5.49 -15.83
CA PRO A 642 3.99 -6.23 -15.32
C PRO A 642 4.44 -5.65 -13.98
N ALA A 643 4.90 -6.50 -13.07
CA ALA A 643 5.46 -6.05 -11.81
C ALA A 643 6.82 -5.37 -12.08
N GLU A 644 6.97 -4.13 -11.63
CA GLU A 644 8.22 -3.37 -11.72
C GLU A 644 8.73 -3.03 -10.31
N PRO A 645 8.92 -4.02 -9.42
CA PRO A 645 9.32 -3.74 -8.06
C PRO A 645 10.70 -3.10 -8.02
N GLY A 646 10.82 -2.16 -7.09
CA GLY A 646 12.04 -1.41 -6.93
C GLY A 646 11.84 -0.21 -6.01
N GLY A 647 12.97 0.38 -5.61
CA GLY A 647 12.98 1.57 -4.78
C GLY A 647 12.51 1.32 -3.34
N THR A 648 12.61 2.39 -2.56
CA THR A 648 12.09 2.51 -1.19
C THR A 648 10.73 3.18 -1.18
N PHE A 649 9.94 2.97 -0.12
CA PHE A 649 8.63 3.59 0.07
C PHE A 649 8.63 4.59 1.24
N PRO A 650 9.31 5.75 1.12
CA PRO A 650 9.18 6.83 2.10
C PRO A 650 7.79 7.45 2.05
N ARG A 651 7.49 8.32 3.03
CA ARG A 651 6.27 9.14 3.01
C ARG A 651 6.14 9.90 1.67
N GLY A 652 4.93 9.90 1.11
CA GLY A 652 4.63 10.50 -0.19
C GLY A 652 5.04 9.66 -1.41
N ALA A 653 5.69 8.50 -1.24
CA ALA A 653 5.88 7.58 -2.36
C ALA A 653 4.53 7.10 -2.91
N VAL A 654 4.45 6.93 -4.23
CA VAL A 654 3.27 6.45 -4.93
C VAL A 654 3.58 5.08 -5.54
N GLY A 655 2.79 4.08 -5.18
CA GLY A 655 2.90 2.72 -5.70
C GLY A 655 1.65 2.25 -6.43
N ILE A 656 1.79 1.19 -7.22
CA ILE A 656 0.66 0.48 -7.83
C ILE A 656 0.17 -0.58 -6.85
N ALA A 657 -1.14 -0.61 -6.60
CA ALA A 657 -1.76 -1.67 -5.81
C ALA A 657 -1.91 -2.92 -6.69
N ASP A 658 -1.61 -4.08 -6.12
CA ASP A 658 -1.69 -5.38 -6.77
C ASP A 658 -2.29 -6.43 -5.81
N ALA A 659 -2.83 -7.51 -6.38
CA ALA A 659 -3.35 -8.69 -5.69
C ALA A 659 -2.37 -9.87 -5.76
N GLY A 660 -1.10 -9.60 -6.10
CA GLY A 660 -0.12 -10.63 -6.45
C GLY A 660 0.83 -10.17 -7.56
N TRP A 661 1.88 -10.94 -7.80
CA TRP A 661 2.90 -10.60 -8.80
C TRP A 661 2.28 -10.46 -10.20
N GLU A 662 2.52 -9.33 -10.89
CA GLU A 662 1.97 -9.04 -12.23
C GLU A 662 0.43 -8.91 -12.28
N THR A 663 -0.21 -8.43 -11.20
CA THR A 663 -1.67 -8.18 -11.16
C THR A 663 -2.04 -6.70 -11.00
N GLY A 664 -1.03 -5.81 -10.98
CA GLY A 664 -1.27 -4.37 -10.85
C GLY A 664 -2.07 -3.80 -12.02
N GLY A 665 -2.79 -2.69 -11.81
CA GLY A 665 -3.65 -2.10 -12.83
C GLY A 665 -3.70 -0.59 -12.75
N SER A 666 -4.90 -0.03 -12.59
CA SER A 666 -5.13 1.42 -12.43
C SER A 666 -5.03 1.90 -10.99
N GLN A 667 -5.19 0.99 -10.04
CA GLN A 667 -5.20 1.29 -8.61
C GLN A 667 -3.81 1.70 -8.13
N PHE A 668 -3.76 2.73 -7.31
CA PHE A 668 -2.52 3.26 -6.75
C PHE A 668 -2.68 3.54 -5.26
N PHE A 669 -1.56 3.61 -4.56
CA PHE A 669 -1.50 4.06 -3.18
C PHE A 669 -0.45 5.16 -2.99
N VAL A 670 -0.70 6.03 -2.02
CA VAL A 670 0.23 7.08 -1.56
C VAL A 670 0.58 6.82 -0.10
N MET A 671 1.87 6.83 0.22
CA MET A 671 2.36 6.54 1.57
C MET A 671 2.09 7.70 2.55
N HIS A 672 1.36 7.43 3.65
CA HIS A 672 1.25 8.34 4.80
C HIS A 672 2.51 8.34 5.66
N ALA A 673 3.16 7.20 5.76
CA ALA A 673 4.38 6.99 6.53
C ALA A 673 5.30 6.06 5.74
N GLU A 674 6.59 6.08 6.06
CA GLU A 674 7.53 5.19 5.40
C GLU A 674 7.23 3.71 5.73
N ALA A 675 7.27 2.86 4.71
CA ALA A 675 7.03 1.42 4.82
C ALA A 675 8.18 0.61 4.21
N PRO A 676 9.29 0.39 4.96
CA PRO A 676 10.46 -0.31 4.46
C PRO A 676 10.15 -1.71 3.90
N HIS A 677 9.16 -2.40 4.47
CA HIS A 677 8.74 -3.75 4.07
C HIS A 677 8.10 -3.85 2.67
N LEU A 678 7.68 -2.74 2.06
CA LEU A 678 7.18 -2.72 0.67
C LEU A 678 8.33 -2.58 -0.36
N SER A 679 9.51 -2.15 0.09
CA SER A 679 10.65 -1.80 -0.77
C SER A 679 11.18 -3.01 -1.52
N GLY A 680 11.21 -2.92 -2.85
CA GLY A 680 11.61 -4.04 -3.73
C GLY A 680 10.57 -5.16 -3.81
N ARG A 681 9.34 -4.96 -3.32
CA ARG A 681 8.21 -5.88 -3.47
C ARG A 681 7.08 -5.31 -4.30
N TYR A 682 6.83 -4.01 -4.19
CA TYR A 682 5.80 -3.29 -4.95
C TYR A 682 6.39 -2.38 -6.02
N THR A 683 5.61 -2.12 -7.07
CA THR A 683 5.96 -1.17 -8.12
C THR A 683 5.82 0.27 -7.60
N ARG A 684 6.94 0.99 -7.49
CA ARG A 684 6.94 2.43 -7.19
C ARG A 684 6.84 3.23 -8.49
N VAL A 685 5.68 3.83 -8.74
CA VAL A 685 5.39 4.56 -9.98
C VAL A 685 5.77 6.04 -9.90
N GLY A 686 5.89 6.59 -8.70
CA GLY A 686 6.23 8.00 -8.53
C GLY A 686 6.31 8.46 -7.07
N ARG A 687 6.28 9.78 -6.89
CA ARG A 687 6.22 10.41 -5.57
C ARG A 687 5.44 11.72 -5.62
N VAL A 688 4.78 12.06 -4.53
CA VAL A 688 4.19 13.39 -4.33
C VAL A 688 5.31 14.41 -4.21
N VAL A 689 5.22 15.48 -5.00
CA VAL A 689 6.19 16.59 -5.01
C VAL A 689 5.57 17.92 -4.56
N GLU A 690 4.24 18.04 -4.58
CA GLU A 690 3.47 19.16 -4.03
C GLU A 690 2.18 18.61 -3.40
N GLY A 691 1.71 19.19 -2.29
CA GLY A 691 0.45 18.81 -1.65
C GLY A 691 0.53 17.57 -0.77
N LEU A 692 1.66 17.29 -0.11
CA LEU A 692 1.78 16.13 0.78
C LEU A 692 0.81 16.22 1.97
N GLU A 693 0.54 17.43 2.45
CA GLU A 693 -0.45 17.72 3.48
C GLU A 693 -1.89 17.46 3.04
N VAL A 694 -2.17 17.42 1.72
CA VAL A 694 -3.47 16.99 1.19
C VAL A 694 -3.65 15.49 1.44
N VAL A 695 -2.58 14.70 1.29
CA VAL A 695 -2.61 13.25 1.50
C VAL A 695 -3.07 12.94 2.93
N ASP A 696 -2.48 13.62 3.92
CA ASP A 696 -2.86 13.45 5.33
C ASP A 696 -4.34 13.76 5.60
N ARG A 697 -4.96 14.65 4.81
CA ARG A 697 -6.36 15.04 4.96
C ARG A 697 -7.36 14.11 4.27
N LEU A 698 -6.92 13.15 3.45
CA LEU A 698 -7.82 12.26 2.73
C LEU A 698 -8.46 11.23 3.68
N LEU A 699 -9.78 11.09 3.58
CA LEU A 699 -10.60 10.09 4.24
C LEU A 699 -11.21 9.11 3.24
N VAL A 700 -11.74 7.99 3.74
CA VAL A 700 -12.52 7.06 2.92
C VAL A 700 -13.77 7.77 2.39
N GLY A 701 -13.92 7.80 1.06
CA GLY A 701 -15.02 8.46 0.36
C GLY A 701 -14.69 9.83 -0.22
N ASP A 702 -13.52 10.39 0.06
CA ASP A 702 -13.03 11.55 -0.69
C ASP A 702 -12.91 11.22 -2.19
N ARG A 703 -12.99 12.23 -3.04
CA ARG A 703 -13.01 12.04 -4.50
C ARG A 703 -11.81 12.66 -5.16
N ILE A 704 -11.31 11.95 -6.17
CA ILE A 704 -10.44 12.49 -7.19
C ILE A 704 -11.35 13.18 -8.20
N LEU A 705 -11.36 14.51 -8.21
CA LEU A 705 -12.20 15.30 -9.09
C LEU A 705 -11.67 15.23 -10.52
N SER A 706 -10.35 15.34 -10.70
CA SER A 706 -9.70 15.11 -11.98
C SER A 706 -8.21 14.78 -11.84
N VAL A 707 -7.64 14.12 -12.84
CA VAL A 707 -6.18 13.93 -12.96
C VAL A 707 -5.72 14.39 -14.34
N ARG A 708 -4.72 15.28 -14.39
CA ARG A 708 -4.22 15.87 -15.64
C ARG A 708 -2.71 15.92 -15.68
N ARG A 709 -2.12 15.89 -16.87
CA ARG A 709 -0.68 16.12 -17.05
C ARG A 709 -0.34 17.59 -16.85
N ALA A 710 0.68 17.88 -16.03
CA ALA A 710 1.16 19.26 -15.83
C ALA A 710 1.66 19.87 -17.16
N GLY A 711 1.28 21.12 -17.45
CA GLY A 711 1.70 21.84 -18.65
C GLY A 711 0.83 21.63 -19.90
N VAL A 712 -0.20 20.78 -19.82
CA VAL A 712 -1.28 20.76 -20.82
C VAL A 712 -2.32 21.77 -20.36
N ALA A 713 -2.46 22.90 -21.07
CA ALA A 713 -3.54 23.85 -20.80
C ALA A 713 -4.88 23.10 -20.83
N ALA A 714 -5.78 23.42 -19.89
CA ALA A 714 -7.15 22.95 -19.94
C ALA A 714 -7.72 23.35 -21.31
N GLY A 715 -7.84 22.38 -22.21
CA GLY A 715 -8.49 22.61 -23.49
C GLY A 715 -9.89 23.13 -23.18
N THR A 716 -10.18 24.33 -23.61
CA THR A 716 -11.50 24.97 -23.57
C THR A 716 -12.44 24.21 -24.48
N GLY A 717 -12.84 23.02 -24.04
CA GLY A 717 -14.00 22.29 -24.49
C GLY A 717 -14.94 22.22 -23.31
N VAL A 718 -15.67 23.29 -23.06
CA VAL A 718 -16.86 23.24 -22.20
C VAL A 718 -17.75 22.15 -22.77
N PRO A 719 -18.05 21.04 -22.06
CA PRO A 719 -19.19 20.24 -22.43
C PRO A 719 -20.40 21.15 -22.20
N ARG A 720 -21.14 21.47 -23.26
CA ARG A 720 -22.44 22.14 -23.13
C ARG A 720 -23.22 21.44 -22.00
N ALA A 721 -23.66 22.23 -21.02
CA ALA A 721 -24.60 21.79 -20.02
C ALA A 721 -25.76 21.07 -20.73
N ARG A 722 -25.90 19.76 -20.50
CA ARG A 722 -27.16 19.08 -20.74
C ARG A 722 -28.02 19.36 -19.52
N SER A 723 -28.98 20.26 -19.69
CA SER A 723 -30.15 20.37 -18.85
C SER A 723 -30.87 19.03 -18.81
N ASP A 724 -31.17 18.57 -17.60
CA ASP A 724 -32.28 17.73 -17.15
C ASP A 724 -32.81 16.65 -18.11
N GLY A 725 -32.63 15.38 -17.71
CA GLY A 725 -33.46 14.25 -18.15
C GLY A 725 -32.70 13.02 -18.62
N ALA A 726 -32.77 11.96 -17.79
CA ALA A 726 -32.70 10.53 -18.11
C ALA A 726 -31.35 9.83 -18.44
N SER A 727 -31.09 8.81 -17.61
CA SER A 727 -30.43 7.52 -17.89
C SER A 727 -28.90 7.42 -17.96
N ALA A 728 -28.36 6.60 -17.05
CA ALA A 728 -26.98 6.12 -16.98
C ALA A 728 -26.50 5.45 -18.30
N PRO A 729 -25.20 5.47 -18.61
CA PRO A 729 -24.68 4.80 -19.80
C PRO A 729 -24.65 3.28 -19.57
N GLY A 730 -25.35 2.55 -20.44
CA GLY A 730 -25.30 1.09 -20.49
C GLY A 730 -23.94 0.55 -21.00
N PRO A 731 -23.71 -0.77 -20.86
CA PRO A 731 -22.42 -1.39 -21.17
C PRO A 731 -22.14 -1.35 -22.68
N HIS A 732 -20.87 -1.13 -23.02
CA HIS A 732 -20.37 -1.17 -24.39
C HIS A 732 -20.69 -2.54 -25.02
N ARG A 733 -21.62 -2.56 -25.98
CA ARG A 733 -21.85 -3.69 -26.90
C ARG A 733 -20.62 -3.86 -27.79
N ALA A 734 -20.06 -5.06 -27.76
CA ALA A 734 -19.15 -5.58 -28.77
C ALA A 734 -19.75 -5.44 -30.18
N ALA A 735 -18.88 -5.19 -31.16
CA ALA A 735 -19.24 -5.07 -32.56
C ALA A 735 -19.93 -6.36 -33.06
N ASN A 736 -21.17 -6.22 -33.53
CA ASN A 736 -21.91 -7.28 -34.21
C ASN A 736 -21.35 -7.48 -35.63
N HIS A 737 -21.03 -8.73 -35.95
CA HIS A 737 -21.06 -9.25 -37.32
C HIS A 737 -22.47 -9.10 -37.89
N SER A 738 -22.58 -8.63 -39.14
CA SER A 738 -23.84 -8.53 -39.88
C SER A 738 -24.40 -9.92 -40.22
N PRO A 739 -25.73 -10.15 -40.09
CA PRO A 739 -26.40 -11.30 -40.68
C PRO A 739 -27.03 -10.94 -42.04
N MET A 740 -27.01 -11.90 -42.97
CA MET A 740 -27.81 -11.86 -44.20
C MET A 740 -29.24 -12.38 -43.96
N PRO A 741 -30.23 -12.00 -44.80
CA PRO A 741 -31.65 -12.12 -44.47
C PRO A 741 -32.29 -13.46 -44.88
N ALA A 742 -33.45 -13.71 -44.27
CA ALA A 742 -34.21 -14.95 -44.26
C ALA A 742 -35.05 -15.24 -45.53
N SER A 743 -35.32 -16.53 -45.77
CA SER A 743 -36.58 -17.01 -46.38
C SER A 743 -36.83 -18.52 -46.12
N GLU A 744 -38.01 -18.81 -45.58
CA GLU A 744 -38.92 -19.95 -45.85
C GLU A 744 -38.63 -21.41 -45.38
N GLU A 745 -39.43 -21.81 -44.37
CA GLU A 745 -40.28 -23.02 -44.23
C GLU A 745 -39.74 -24.49 -44.14
N PRO A 746 -40.53 -25.42 -43.53
CA PRO A 746 -40.04 -26.57 -42.76
C PRO A 746 -40.30 -27.95 -43.41
N ARG A 747 -39.56 -29.00 -43.00
CA ARG A 747 -39.91 -30.44 -43.04
C ARG A 747 -38.77 -31.25 -42.39
N ARG A 748 -39.01 -31.92 -41.25
CA ARG A 748 -39.49 -33.32 -41.05
C ARG A 748 -38.36 -34.38 -40.98
N HIS A 749 -38.49 -35.18 -39.92
CA HIS A 749 -38.05 -36.57 -39.69
C HIS A 749 -36.65 -36.84 -39.12
N ALA A 750 -36.69 -37.42 -37.90
CA ALA A 750 -35.70 -38.28 -37.25
C ALA A 750 -35.46 -39.57 -38.08
N PRO A 751 -34.52 -40.48 -37.73
CA PRO A 751 -34.20 -40.96 -36.37
C PRO A 751 -32.99 -40.27 -35.72
#